data_AF-A0A355GLV9-F1
#
_entry.id   AF-A0A355GLV9-F1
#
_cell.length_a   1.000
_cell.length_b   1.000
_cell.length_c   1.000
_cell.angle_alpha   90.00
_cell.angle_beta   90.00
_cell.angle_gamma   90.00
#
_symmetry.space_group_name_H-M   'P 1'
#
loop_
_entity.id
_entity.type
_entity.pdbx_description
1 polymer ?
#
loop_
_entity_poly.entity_id
_entity_poly.type
_entity_poly.pdbx_seq_one_letter_code
_entity_poly.pdbx_strand_id
1 'polypeptide(L)'
;TGSGCTIGIDLIQRKLLWRHVDTGGKEISMFAAFARDSNDNQEGWAEFTPVIVGNRVLIESRKSQTLQCLDLFDGRLIWSRPRGNNLFIAAVHEGNILLVGNDQIEALKLSDGSLAWPKPQRIGAPSGRGIVVKNTYYQPVETGEILSIRLDDGLVLARTRVETEALIGNLAAAGGMLVSQNETEVVGFPSVTAIEEQIRLASQSTRPEDQAIAQLLKGELKLFAGDVTQAMHFIERSLQINPTLRARRLYADIYLENLDHDFIPNEKQISQMQKLLVDDVQQKRFYQILAVNYQRRGNLQEALQNYIKLSELKGLLESEAVKGGGFVRTDRWIRAQLDLLTLRASEEDRKQIAEFFTRYYSQKLVDADRAALERFLQCCGNLPETQQARMALIARLEQEIDSAPAAKQAYLQSSMMRHLERLRSSKKSVVAAYATAKLTEIYLTARRQTQAGEYIEELRTRWPDVVCMDGKTASQLAEQWESQLESTQSKQASPWQGKTVQVYRGEQDKGQNTSLTVEIVGLSNALFNNYRLEVGPAKEWLLAYDGQGQLQWSFSLLKAEIEVPQQSFFSARVFQQYLVVDFGSEFFVLDTLNRDSEDRPVLLWKQTLMAGPPSVRDYITIERTGVAPVLREYVTRNADRELLGRIGTINEDFICYQIGSELIAADLLTGEVIWKRQGIGISSRHYGDAEHVIVIAGQVQSEQWYEVLSSQNGDVINTFKLKEGEAPIFAFERYLLTLTIEEDKSRLLHLKDLVKNEEIWNTSLSESSIYTLGQDYEIVMMHPDGTIAVLDLMTGEQKFEVKGQPASKMLNLLVLKNSRQYLVFVSLPYVAKSRVTFRSLSLTSFLFSGMAYSIDRQTGELMWSLPVDAQGIDFSQFLDLPVMTFGIRRVSGVASADGTQVDLQVVDLRNGDVVLKETTTSNRLRIWTVPDLEQQDILIEPFQIRLSFEEPPLTAKKP
;
A
#
# COMPACT_ATOMS: atom_id res chain seq x y z
N THR A 1 0.91 -36.45 7.19
CA THR A 1 -0.06 -35.91 8.18
C THR A 1 0.09 -34.42 8.39
N GLY A 2 1.27 -33.81 8.17
CA GLY A 2 1.46 -32.35 8.17
C GLY A 2 1.04 -31.65 9.48
N SER A 3 0.81 -32.42 10.53
CA SER A 3 0.46 -32.01 11.89
C SER A 3 1.71 -31.82 12.75
N GLY A 4 2.82 -31.38 12.13
CA GLY A 4 4.11 -31.17 12.80
C GLY A 4 4.82 -32.46 13.25
N CYS A 5 4.51 -33.61 12.63
CA CYS A 5 5.13 -34.89 12.95
C CYS A 5 5.31 -35.75 11.70
N THR A 6 6.54 -36.22 11.47
CA THR A 6 6.93 -37.17 10.41
C THR A 6 7.41 -38.47 11.05
N ILE A 7 7.07 -39.61 10.45
CA ILE A 7 7.45 -40.94 10.94
C ILE A 7 8.13 -41.75 9.85
N GLY A 8 9.20 -42.45 10.21
CA GLY A 8 9.84 -43.46 9.37
C GLY A 8 9.27 -44.84 9.70
N ILE A 9 8.84 -45.59 8.69
CA ILE A 9 8.29 -46.94 8.86
C ILE A 9 9.08 -47.92 8.01
N ASP A 10 9.53 -49.02 8.61
CA ASP A 10 9.99 -50.19 7.87
C ASP A 10 8.77 -50.95 7.34
N LEU A 11 8.56 -50.91 6.02
CA LEU A 11 7.41 -51.55 5.37
C LEU A 11 7.49 -53.09 5.41
N ILE A 12 8.68 -53.67 5.49
CA ILE A 12 8.89 -55.12 5.55
C ILE A 12 8.55 -55.62 6.94
N GLN A 13 9.10 -54.98 7.98
CA GLN A 13 8.89 -55.38 9.37
C GLN A 13 7.59 -54.81 9.97
N ARG A 14 6.95 -53.85 9.30
CA ARG A 14 5.79 -53.07 9.77
C ARG A 14 6.06 -52.42 11.13
N LYS A 15 7.28 -51.90 11.34
CA LYS A 15 7.71 -51.26 12.58
C LYS A 15 8.00 -49.78 12.36
N LEU A 16 7.69 -48.97 13.38
CA LEU A 16 8.15 -47.59 13.48
C LEU A 16 9.67 -47.59 13.67
N LEU A 17 10.41 -46.93 12.78
CA LEU A 17 11.86 -46.73 12.90
C LEU A 17 12.16 -45.54 13.80
N TRP A 18 11.55 -44.40 13.49
CA TRP A 18 11.77 -43.15 14.19
C TRP A 18 10.57 -42.23 14.04
N ARG A 19 10.52 -41.22 14.91
CA ARG A 19 9.55 -40.14 14.89
C ARG A 19 10.31 -38.82 14.98
N HIS A 20 10.05 -37.94 14.04
CA HIS A 20 10.56 -36.57 14.02
C HIS A 20 9.41 -35.59 14.25
N VAL A 21 9.54 -34.74 15.27
CA VAL A 21 8.50 -33.77 15.66
C VAL A 21 9.08 -32.37 15.50
N ASP A 22 8.33 -31.49 14.85
CA ASP A 22 8.76 -30.10 14.68
C ASP A 22 8.68 -29.32 16.00
N THR A 23 9.84 -29.08 16.61
CA THR A 23 9.98 -28.25 17.81
C THR A 23 10.30 -26.81 17.43
N GLY A 24 9.26 -25.99 17.27
CA GLY A 24 9.37 -24.54 17.04
C GLY A 24 8.00 -23.93 16.77
N GLY A 25 7.60 -22.93 17.56
CA GLY A 25 6.31 -22.23 17.50
C GLY A 25 5.88 -21.76 18.89
N LYS A 26 5.31 -20.55 18.99
CA LYS A 26 4.93 -19.88 20.26
C LYS A 26 4.04 -20.77 21.13
N GLU A 27 4.20 -20.65 22.45
CA GLU A 27 3.17 -21.06 23.40
C GLU A 27 1.84 -20.41 23.01
N ILE A 28 0.82 -21.25 22.89
CA ILE A 28 -0.54 -20.84 22.56
C ILE A 28 -1.18 -20.39 23.89
N SER A 29 -1.63 -19.13 23.98
CA SER A 29 -2.39 -18.70 25.16
C SER A 29 -3.68 -19.52 25.27
N MET A 30 -4.19 -19.67 26.50
CA MET A 30 -5.40 -20.45 26.82
C MET A 30 -6.65 -20.07 25.99
N PHE A 31 -6.67 -18.89 25.36
CA PHE A 31 -7.74 -18.44 24.46
C PHE A 31 -7.66 -19.01 23.04
N ALA A 32 -6.47 -19.40 22.57
CA ALA A 32 -6.30 -20.02 21.25
C ALA A 32 -6.46 -21.56 21.27
N ALA A 33 -6.54 -22.18 22.45
CA ALA A 33 -6.86 -23.60 22.61
C ALA A 33 -8.34 -23.95 22.28
N PHE A 34 -9.23 -22.95 22.22
CA PHE A 34 -10.64 -23.11 21.84
C PHE A 34 -10.92 -22.82 20.36
N ALA A 35 -9.91 -22.40 19.59
CA ALA A 35 -9.97 -22.36 18.14
C ALA A 35 -9.51 -23.73 17.60
N ARG A 36 -10.46 -24.58 17.18
CA ARG A 36 -10.11 -25.82 16.47
C ARG A 36 -9.46 -25.47 15.13
N ASP A 37 -8.25 -26.01 14.93
CA ASP A 37 -7.50 -26.18 13.68
C ASP A 37 -7.66 -25.06 12.63
N SER A 38 -6.76 -24.08 12.69
CA SER A 38 -6.33 -23.31 11.52
C SER A 38 -4.80 -23.32 11.46
N ASN A 39 -4.22 -24.50 11.21
CA ASN A 39 -2.89 -24.52 10.61
C ASN A 39 -3.10 -24.17 9.14
N ASP A 40 -3.27 -22.87 8.88
CA ASP A 40 -3.31 -22.31 7.55
C ASP A 40 -2.10 -22.81 6.79
N ASN A 41 -2.37 -23.46 5.67
CA ASN A 41 -1.39 -23.63 4.64
C ASN A 41 -1.14 -22.23 4.08
N GLN A 42 -0.27 -21.44 4.73
CA GLN A 42 0.20 -20.17 4.19
C GLN A 42 0.75 -20.48 2.79
N GLU A 43 -0.01 -20.09 1.77
CA GLU A 43 0.21 -20.44 0.38
C GLU A 43 1.69 -20.28 0.02
N GLY A 44 2.33 -21.36 -0.39
CA GLY A 44 3.73 -21.28 -0.79
C GLY A 44 4.49 -22.59 -0.87
N TRP A 45 4.02 -23.70 -0.31
CA TRP A 45 4.60 -25.01 -0.63
C TRP A 45 3.52 -25.94 -1.17
N ALA A 46 3.69 -26.35 -2.42
CA ALA A 46 2.65 -27.04 -3.20
C ALA A 46 2.53 -28.53 -2.82
N GLU A 47 3.58 -29.14 -2.28
CA GLU A 47 3.60 -30.60 -2.01
C GLU A 47 4.38 -31.00 -0.76
N PHE A 48 3.72 -31.65 0.19
CA PHE A 48 4.32 -32.10 1.45
C PHE A 48 4.77 -33.57 1.44
N THR A 49 4.99 -34.15 0.26
CA THR A 49 5.43 -35.53 0.10
C THR A 49 6.91 -35.64 0.50
N PRO A 50 7.28 -36.49 1.47
CA PRO A 50 8.68 -36.75 1.78
C PRO A 50 9.42 -37.32 0.57
N VAL A 51 10.58 -36.76 0.24
CA VAL A 51 11.42 -37.24 -0.87
C VAL A 51 12.56 -38.07 -0.31
N ILE A 52 12.58 -39.37 -0.61
CA ILE A 52 13.67 -40.28 -0.19
C ILE A 52 14.73 -40.34 -1.30
N VAL A 53 15.97 -40.04 -0.95
CA VAL A 53 17.12 -40.13 -1.87
C VAL A 53 18.28 -40.83 -1.17
N GLY A 54 18.55 -42.07 -1.59
CA GLY A 54 19.54 -42.91 -0.91
C GLY A 54 19.20 -43.08 0.57
N ASN A 55 20.11 -42.66 1.45
CA ASN A 55 19.96 -42.74 2.91
C ASN A 55 19.45 -41.43 3.53
N ARG A 56 18.78 -40.58 2.75
CA ARG A 56 18.30 -39.26 3.15
C ARG A 56 16.81 -39.15 2.89
N VAL A 57 16.12 -38.39 3.72
CA VAL A 57 14.74 -37.96 3.48
C VAL A 57 14.65 -36.45 3.58
N LEU A 58 14.10 -35.83 2.54
CA LEU A 58 13.80 -34.40 2.50
C LEU A 58 12.35 -34.20 2.88
N ILE A 59 12.12 -33.32 3.85
CA ILE A 59 10.78 -32.96 4.31
C ILE A 59 10.66 -31.44 4.46
N GLU A 60 9.47 -30.92 4.19
CA GLU A 60 9.11 -29.55 4.52
C GLU A 60 8.38 -29.53 5.87
N SER A 61 8.74 -28.56 6.70
CA SER A 61 8.09 -28.31 7.99
C SER A 61 7.15 -27.11 7.90
N ARG A 62 5.84 -27.38 7.83
CA ARG A 62 4.79 -26.34 7.84
C ARG A 62 4.88 -25.40 9.05
N LYS A 63 5.31 -25.92 10.19
CA LYS A 63 5.35 -25.15 11.44
C LYS A 63 6.55 -24.20 11.51
N SER A 64 7.70 -24.64 11.00
CA SER A 64 8.94 -23.84 11.02
C SER A 64 9.28 -23.17 9.68
N GLN A 65 8.53 -23.47 8.62
CA GLN A 65 8.74 -22.99 7.25
C GLN A 65 10.17 -23.29 6.75
N THR A 66 10.67 -24.49 7.07
CA THR A 66 12.02 -24.96 6.70
C THR A 66 11.97 -26.21 5.83
N LEU A 67 12.93 -26.32 4.91
CA LEU A 67 13.29 -27.56 4.25
C LEU A 67 14.34 -28.28 5.11
N GLN A 68 14.04 -29.50 5.53
CA GLN A 68 14.87 -30.30 6.41
C GLN A 68 15.34 -31.56 5.68
N CYS A 69 16.60 -31.93 5.89
CA CYS A 69 17.14 -33.21 5.47
C CYS A 69 17.43 -34.07 6.70
N LEU A 70 16.79 -35.24 6.77
CA LEU A 70 16.99 -36.21 7.83
C LEU A 70 17.72 -37.45 7.29
N ASP A 71 18.35 -38.19 8.19
CA ASP A 71 18.79 -39.55 7.88
C ASP A 71 17.57 -40.48 7.80
N LEU A 72 17.53 -41.32 6.77
CA LEU A 72 16.39 -42.21 6.51
C LEU A 72 16.22 -43.28 7.60
N PHE A 73 17.29 -43.71 8.27
CA PHE A 73 17.25 -44.87 9.17
C PHE A 73 16.99 -44.51 10.62
N ASP A 74 17.45 -43.34 11.08
CA ASP A 74 17.30 -42.92 12.48
C ASP A 74 16.52 -41.61 12.66
N GLY A 75 16.18 -40.91 11.57
CA GLY A 75 15.41 -39.67 11.60
C GLY A 75 16.19 -38.47 12.12
N ARG A 76 17.51 -38.58 12.31
CA ARG A 76 18.35 -37.48 12.77
C ARG A 76 18.41 -36.37 11.74
N LEU A 77 18.18 -35.12 12.19
CA LEU A 77 18.37 -33.92 11.38
C LEU A 77 19.84 -33.77 10.98
N ILE A 78 20.09 -33.66 9.68
CA ILE A 78 21.43 -33.48 9.10
C ILE A 78 21.67 -32.01 8.83
N TRP A 79 20.71 -31.36 8.16
CA TRP A 79 20.71 -29.92 7.94
C TRP A 79 19.27 -29.42 7.80
N SER A 80 19.08 -28.12 8.02
CA SER A 80 17.81 -27.41 7.83
C SER A 80 18.09 -26.04 7.20
N ARG A 81 17.23 -25.61 6.28
CA ARG A 81 17.31 -24.30 5.62
C ARG A 81 15.92 -23.66 5.55
N PRO A 82 15.80 -22.34 5.74
CA PRO A 82 14.53 -21.64 5.47
C PRO A 82 14.05 -21.93 4.05
N ARG A 83 12.74 -22.22 3.89
CA ARG A 83 12.21 -22.59 2.56
C ARG A 83 12.22 -21.41 1.57
N GLY A 84 12.14 -20.18 2.07
CA GLY A 84 12.02 -18.97 1.25
C GLY A 84 10.77 -18.99 0.38
N ASN A 85 10.89 -18.53 -0.87
CA ASN A 85 9.79 -18.50 -1.85
C ASN A 85 9.73 -19.77 -2.72
N ASN A 86 10.41 -20.84 -2.30
CA ASN A 86 10.36 -22.12 -3.01
C ASN A 86 8.99 -22.78 -2.82
N LEU A 87 8.46 -23.37 -3.90
CA LEU A 87 7.16 -24.01 -3.99
C LEU A 87 7.24 -25.52 -3.84
N PHE A 88 8.25 -26.16 -4.43
CA PHE A 88 8.41 -27.62 -4.36
C PHE A 88 9.84 -28.08 -4.68
N ILE A 89 10.15 -29.33 -4.32
CA ILE A 89 11.33 -30.05 -4.80
C ILE A 89 10.99 -30.61 -6.19
N ALA A 90 11.73 -30.15 -7.21
CA ALA A 90 11.52 -30.57 -8.59
C ALA A 90 12.17 -31.92 -8.88
N ALA A 91 13.43 -32.08 -8.46
CA ALA A 91 14.22 -33.28 -8.70
C ALA A 91 15.41 -33.34 -7.75
N VAL A 92 16.00 -34.53 -7.61
CA VAL A 92 17.35 -34.68 -7.06
C VAL A 92 18.21 -35.36 -8.11
N HIS A 93 19.25 -34.67 -8.57
CA HIS A 93 20.12 -35.09 -9.66
C HIS A 93 21.58 -35.00 -9.24
N GLU A 94 22.34 -36.11 -9.34
CA GLU A 94 23.76 -36.18 -9.00
C GLU A 94 24.15 -35.57 -7.63
N GLY A 95 23.27 -35.72 -6.63
CA GLY A 95 23.50 -35.18 -5.28
C GLY A 95 23.11 -33.71 -5.11
N ASN A 96 22.49 -33.09 -6.11
CA ASN A 96 21.92 -31.74 -6.03
C ASN A 96 20.38 -31.79 -6.00
N ILE A 97 19.79 -31.06 -5.08
CA ILE A 97 18.35 -30.86 -4.90
C ILE A 97 17.94 -29.64 -5.70
N LEU A 98 17.08 -29.84 -6.69
CA LEU A 98 16.50 -28.75 -7.46
C LEU A 98 15.22 -28.27 -6.78
N LEU A 99 15.20 -26.99 -6.41
CA LEU A 99 14.04 -26.32 -5.82
C LEU A 99 13.47 -25.34 -6.84
N VAL A 100 12.16 -25.40 -7.02
CA VAL A 100 11.42 -24.46 -7.88
C VAL A 100 10.60 -23.57 -6.97
N GLY A 101 10.83 -22.27 -7.05
CA GLY A 101 10.02 -21.22 -6.46
C GLY A 101 9.12 -20.53 -7.46
N ASN A 102 8.40 -19.51 -7.00
CA ASN A 102 7.45 -18.81 -7.86
C ASN A 102 8.13 -17.90 -8.92
N ASP A 103 9.42 -17.64 -8.81
CA ASP A 103 10.17 -16.72 -9.68
C ASP A 103 11.62 -17.13 -9.92
N GLN A 104 12.06 -18.20 -9.28
CA GLN A 104 13.42 -18.65 -9.37
C GLN A 104 13.53 -20.15 -9.16
N ILE A 105 14.61 -20.70 -9.69
CA ILE A 105 15.03 -22.07 -9.46
C ILE A 105 16.42 -22.03 -8.83
N GLU A 106 16.65 -22.81 -7.79
CA GLU A 106 17.97 -22.98 -7.20
C GLU A 106 18.30 -24.45 -7.03
N ALA A 107 19.59 -24.76 -7.02
CA ALA A 107 20.09 -26.09 -6.71
C ALA A 107 20.88 -26.06 -5.39
N LEU A 108 20.62 -27.02 -4.51
CA LEU A 108 21.32 -27.21 -3.24
C LEU A 108 22.05 -28.54 -3.22
N LYS A 109 23.18 -28.62 -2.52
CA LYS A 109 23.85 -29.88 -2.29
C LYS A 109 23.08 -30.69 -1.26
N LEU A 110 22.77 -31.94 -1.57
CA LEU A 110 22.11 -32.88 -0.67
C LEU A 110 22.93 -33.14 0.60
N SER A 111 24.25 -33.01 0.53
CA SER A 111 25.17 -33.29 1.63
C SER A 111 25.02 -32.34 2.82
N ASP A 112 24.82 -31.05 2.56
CA ASP A 112 24.90 -29.99 3.58
C ASP A 112 23.87 -28.85 3.43
N GLY A 113 23.07 -28.87 2.36
CA GLY A 113 22.07 -27.82 2.10
C GLY A 113 22.66 -26.50 1.57
N SER A 114 23.96 -26.46 1.24
CA SER A 114 24.59 -25.30 0.62
C SER A 114 24.24 -25.17 -0.87
N LEU A 115 24.42 -23.98 -1.46
CA LEU A 115 24.14 -23.76 -2.89
C LEU A 115 25.08 -24.62 -3.77
N ALA A 116 24.50 -25.35 -4.71
CA ALA A 116 25.23 -26.08 -5.75
C ALA A 116 25.51 -25.17 -6.96
N TRP A 117 24.57 -24.30 -7.31
CA TRP A 117 24.76 -23.31 -8.38
C TRP A 117 25.43 -22.02 -7.86
N PRO A 118 26.16 -21.28 -8.71
CA PRO A 118 26.73 -19.98 -8.34
C PRO A 118 25.68 -18.94 -7.95
N LYS A 119 24.49 -19.00 -8.56
CA LYS A 119 23.33 -18.14 -8.27
C LYS A 119 22.02 -18.86 -8.64
N PRO A 120 20.90 -18.57 -7.96
CA PRO A 120 19.58 -18.96 -8.44
C PRO A 120 19.28 -18.38 -9.83
N GLN A 121 18.55 -19.15 -10.64
CA GLN A 121 18.13 -18.75 -11.97
C GLN A 121 16.71 -18.20 -11.94
N ARG A 122 16.48 -17.01 -12.52
CA ARG A 122 15.14 -16.41 -12.59
C ARG A 122 14.27 -17.09 -13.63
N ILE A 123 13.01 -17.30 -13.28
CA ILE A 123 11.96 -17.88 -14.11
C ILE A 123 10.65 -17.10 -13.92
N GLY A 124 9.69 -17.24 -14.84
CA GLY A 124 8.29 -16.83 -14.57
C GLY A 124 7.62 -17.81 -13.61
N ALA A 125 6.40 -17.52 -13.14
CA ALA A 125 5.69 -18.44 -12.26
C ALA A 125 5.50 -19.81 -12.93
N PRO A 126 5.76 -20.92 -12.23
CA PRO A 126 5.62 -22.24 -12.82
C PRO A 126 4.14 -22.54 -13.06
N SER A 127 3.78 -22.84 -14.32
CA SER A 127 2.42 -23.26 -14.69
C SER A 127 2.18 -24.76 -14.45
N GLY A 128 3.22 -25.50 -14.06
CA GLY A 128 3.17 -26.91 -13.73
C GLY A 128 4.52 -27.46 -13.30
N ARG A 129 4.62 -28.77 -13.11
CA ARG A 129 5.87 -29.46 -12.79
C ARG A 129 6.70 -29.71 -14.04
N GLY A 130 8.00 -29.44 -13.93
CA GLY A 130 8.95 -29.80 -14.97
C GLY A 130 9.45 -31.25 -14.91
N ILE A 131 10.27 -31.61 -15.90
CA ILE A 131 10.90 -32.94 -16.01
C ILE A 131 12.41 -32.82 -16.25
N VAL A 132 13.18 -33.77 -15.69
CA VAL A 132 14.61 -33.91 -15.99
C VAL A 132 14.81 -34.88 -17.15
N VAL A 133 15.55 -34.46 -18.18
CA VAL A 133 16.04 -35.32 -19.25
C VAL A 133 17.56 -35.16 -19.34
N LYS A 134 18.30 -36.24 -19.05
CA LYS A 134 19.76 -36.21 -18.90
C LYS A 134 20.20 -35.11 -17.92
N ASN A 135 20.88 -34.09 -18.42
CA ASN A 135 21.43 -32.97 -17.65
C ASN A 135 20.63 -31.67 -17.83
N THR A 136 19.39 -31.76 -18.29
CA THR A 136 18.53 -30.59 -18.56
C THR A 136 17.19 -30.76 -17.88
N TYR A 137 16.77 -29.73 -17.15
CA TYR A 137 15.44 -29.60 -16.56
C TYR A 137 14.54 -28.74 -17.43
N TYR A 138 13.35 -29.25 -17.74
CA TYR A 138 12.35 -28.58 -18.54
C TYR A 138 11.24 -28.07 -17.65
N GLN A 139 11.14 -26.75 -17.45
CA GLN A 139 10.14 -26.13 -16.59
C GLN A 139 9.10 -25.36 -17.40
N PRO A 140 7.81 -25.74 -17.36
CA PRO A 140 6.73 -24.93 -17.93
C PRO A 140 6.44 -23.70 -17.05
N VAL A 141 6.24 -22.55 -17.67
CA VAL A 141 5.95 -21.29 -16.98
C VAL A 141 4.70 -20.61 -17.53
N GLU A 142 4.07 -19.76 -16.72
CA GLU A 142 2.81 -19.06 -17.01
C GLU A 142 2.84 -18.20 -18.28
N THR A 143 4.02 -17.89 -18.81
CA THR A 143 4.18 -17.19 -20.10
C THR A 143 3.84 -18.06 -21.31
N GLY A 144 3.53 -19.35 -21.10
CA GLY A 144 3.32 -20.34 -22.17
C GLY A 144 4.62 -20.89 -22.76
N GLU A 145 5.73 -20.72 -22.03
CA GLU A 145 7.07 -21.18 -22.43
C GLU A 145 7.48 -22.43 -21.64
N ILE A 146 8.32 -23.25 -22.24
CA ILE A 146 9.10 -24.28 -21.54
C ILE A 146 10.56 -23.82 -21.50
N LEU A 147 11.07 -23.62 -20.28
CA LEU A 147 12.46 -23.27 -20.02
C LEU A 147 13.32 -24.54 -20.01
N SER A 148 14.38 -24.54 -20.80
CA SER A 148 15.37 -25.64 -20.82
C SER A 148 16.58 -25.23 -19.99
N ILE A 149 16.79 -25.85 -18.83
CA ILE A 149 17.77 -25.39 -17.82
C ILE A 149 18.83 -26.45 -17.60
N ARG A 150 20.10 -26.11 -17.80
CA ARG A 150 21.22 -27.02 -17.52
C ARG A 150 21.38 -27.22 -16.01
N LEU A 151 21.48 -28.47 -15.57
CA LEU A 151 21.52 -28.81 -14.16
C LEU A 151 22.89 -28.57 -13.51
N ASP A 152 23.98 -28.48 -14.29
CA ASP A 152 25.32 -28.23 -13.75
C ASP A 152 25.44 -26.85 -13.07
N ASP A 153 24.85 -25.83 -13.70
CA ASP A 153 25.08 -24.43 -13.34
C ASP A 153 23.83 -23.54 -13.38
N GLY A 154 22.68 -24.09 -13.76
CA GLY A 154 21.41 -23.37 -13.82
C GLY A 154 21.21 -22.51 -15.06
N LEU A 155 22.05 -22.65 -16.09
CA LEU A 155 21.93 -21.87 -17.32
C LEU A 155 20.63 -22.22 -18.07
N VAL A 156 19.81 -21.21 -18.37
CA VAL A 156 18.70 -21.35 -19.33
C VAL A 156 19.29 -21.44 -20.73
N LEU A 157 19.23 -22.63 -21.31
CA LEU A 157 19.71 -22.92 -22.67
C LEU A 157 18.74 -22.39 -23.73
N ALA A 158 17.44 -22.41 -23.43
CA ALA A 158 16.41 -21.93 -24.33
C ALA A 158 15.07 -21.68 -23.63
N ARG A 159 14.28 -20.78 -24.23
CA ARG A 159 12.85 -20.59 -23.93
C ARG A 159 12.06 -21.00 -25.16
N THR A 160 11.33 -22.10 -25.04
CA THR A 160 10.53 -22.60 -26.14
C THR A 160 9.08 -22.26 -25.90
N ARG A 161 8.57 -21.27 -26.65
CA ARG A 161 7.13 -20.99 -26.64
C ARG A 161 6.40 -22.13 -27.36
N VAL A 162 5.36 -22.63 -26.73
CA VAL A 162 4.51 -23.65 -27.34
C VAL A 162 3.16 -23.01 -27.67
N GLU A 163 2.69 -23.26 -28.89
CA GLU A 163 1.39 -22.81 -29.35
C GLU A 163 0.33 -23.86 -28.96
N THR A 164 -0.32 -23.64 -27.83
CA THR A 164 -1.46 -24.42 -27.34
C THR A 164 -2.63 -23.49 -27.00
N GLU A 165 -3.87 -24.01 -27.05
CA GLU A 165 -5.06 -23.23 -26.70
C GLU A 165 -5.14 -22.94 -25.19
N ALA A 166 -4.64 -23.85 -24.34
CA ALA A 166 -4.47 -23.61 -22.91
C ALA A 166 -2.99 -23.65 -22.47
N LEU A 167 -2.73 -23.19 -21.24
CA LEU A 167 -1.39 -23.14 -20.65
C LEU A 167 -0.81 -24.54 -20.45
N ILE A 168 0.49 -24.70 -20.73
CA ILE A 168 1.19 -25.96 -20.46
C ILE A 168 1.27 -26.19 -18.96
N GLY A 169 0.73 -27.31 -18.51
CA GLY A 169 0.80 -27.75 -17.12
C GLY A 169 1.96 -28.74 -16.88
N ASN A 170 1.74 -29.70 -16.00
CA ASN A 170 2.73 -30.70 -15.59
C ASN A 170 3.28 -31.49 -16.78
N LEU A 171 4.60 -31.59 -16.88
CA LEU A 171 5.29 -32.35 -17.91
C LEU A 171 5.59 -33.78 -17.45
N ALA A 172 5.39 -34.73 -18.36
CA ALA A 172 5.80 -36.12 -18.23
C ALA A 172 6.38 -36.60 -19.57
N ALA A 173 7.32 -37.54 -19.53
CA ALA A 173 7.85 -38.16 -20.75
C ALA A 173 7.68 -39.68 -20.71
N ALA A 174 7.16 -40.24 -21.80
CA ALA A 174 7.00 -41.68 -21.98
C ALA A 174 7.03 -42.03 -23.48
N GLY A 175 7.61 -43.18 -23.84
CA GLY A 175 7.58 -43.68 -25.22
C GLY A 175 8.26 -42.75 -26.26
N GLY A 176 9.22 -41.93 -25.84
CA GLY A 176 9.88 -40.95 -26.72
C GLY A 176 9.04 -39.70 -27.02
N MET A 177 7.94 -39.49 -26.31
CA MET A 177 7.07 -38.31 -26.39
C MET A 177 7.12 -37.52 -25.08
N LEU A 178 6.93 -36.21 -25.20
CA LEU A 178 6.60 -35.34 -24.06
C LEU A 178 5.08 -35.21 -23.98
N VAL A 179 4.53 -35.16 -22.78
CA VAL A 179 3.10 -34.97 -22.50
C VAL A 179 2.98 -33.84 -21.48
N SER A 180 2.03 -32.93 -21.69
CA SER A 180 1.64 -31.91 -20.72
C SER A 180 0.23 -32.20 -20.21
N GLN A 181 -0.01 -31.99 -18.93
CA GLN A 181 -1.33 -32.05 -18.30
C GLN A 181 -1.58 -30.77 -17.51
N ASN A 182 -2.64 -30.04 -17.83
CA ASN A 182 -3.17 -28.95 -17.00
C ASN A 182 -4.52 -29.36 -16.38
N GLU A 183 -5.22 -28.42 -15.75
CA GLU A 183 -6.51 -28.67 -15.08
C GLU A 183 -7.66 -29.02 -16.04
N THR A 184 -7.51 -28.71 -17.33
CA THR A 184 -8.56 -28.86 -18.37
C THR A 184 -8.22 -29.86 -19.48
N GLU A 185 -6.94 -30.11 -19.78
CA GLU A 185 -6.50 -30.91 -20.93
C GLU A 185 -5.20 -31.68 -20.71
N VAL A 186 -4.97 -32.66 -21.60
CA VAL A 186 -3.72 -33.42 -21.74
C VAL A 186 -3.25 -33.32 -23.20
N VAL A 187 -2.06 -32.76 -23.40
CA VAL A 187 -1.47 -32.50 -24.72
C VAL A 187 -0.23 -33.37 -24.93
N GLY A 188 -0.17 -34.11 -26.04
CA GLY A 188 0.98 -34.93 -26.43
C GLY A 188 1.81 -34.27 -27.54
N PHE A 189 3.12 -34.15 -27.33
CA PHE A 189 4.06 -33.63 -28.32
C PHE A 189 4.54 -34.73 -29.28
N PRO A 190 4.95 -34.38 -30.51
CA PRO A 190 5.53 -35.35 -31.45
C PRO A 190 6.68 -36.15 -30.83
N SER A 191 6.74 -37.45 -31.13
CA SER A 191 7.84 -38.29 -30.65
C SER A 191 9.15 -37.96 -31.35
N VAL A 192 10.27 -38.24 -30.69
CA VAL A 192 11.61 -38.09 -31.30
C VAL A 192 11.69 -38.82 -32.64
N THR A 193 11.16 -40.05 -32.71
CA THR A 193 11.13 -40.86 -33.94
C THR A 193 10.30 -40.21 -35.05
N ALA A 194 9.17 -39.59 -34.71
CA ALA A 194 8.35 -38.86 -35.68
C ALA A 194 9.09 -37.62 -36.23
N ILE A 195 9.80 -36.88 -35.36
CA ILE A 195 10.61 -35.73 -35.77
C ILE A 195 11.80 -36.17 -36.63
N GLU A 196 12.48 -37.26 -36.28
CA GLU A 196 13.57 -37.83 -37.08
C GLU A 196 13.11 -38.24 -38.49
N GLU A 197 11.93 -38.84 -38.60
CA GLU A 197 11.35 -39.20 -39.89
C GLU A 197 10.97 -37.96 -40.70
N GLN A 198 10.39 -36.93 -40.07
CA GLN A 198 10.15 -35.63 -40.71
C GLN A 198 11.45 -35.01 -41.22
N ILE A 199 12.51 -35.02 -40.41
CA ILE A 199 13.83 -34.54 -40.82
C ILE A 199 14.35 -35.32 -42.04
N ARG A 200 14.19 -36.65 -42.05
CA ARG A 200 14.63 -37.52 -43.15
C ARG A 200 13.90 -37.17 -44.45
N LEU A 201 12.58 -37.07 -44.41
CA LEU A 201 11.74 -36.72 -45.56
C LEU A 201 12.04 -35.32 -46.07
N ALA A 202 12.12 -34.34 -45.16
CA ALA A 202 12.40 -32.95 -45.50
C ALA A 202 13.83 -32.75 -46.05
N SER A 203 14.81 -33.51 -45.55
CA SER A 203 16.19 -33.49 -46.07
C SER A 203 16.31 -34.07 -47.49
N GLN A 204 15.37 -34.94 -47.91
CA GLN A 204 15.34 -35.55 -49.24
C GLN A 204 14.61 -34.69 -50.28
N SER A 205 13.90 -33.65 -49.84
CA SER A 205 13.21 -32.72 -50.73
C SER A 205 14.20 -31.78 -51.44
N THR A 206 13.84 -31.37 -52.66
CA THR A 206 14.56 -30.33 -53.42
C THR A 206 14.05 -28.93 -53.13
N ARG A 207 12.94 -28.79 -52.39
CA ARG A 207 12.38 -27.49 -52.03
C ARG A 207 13.21 -26.85 -50.90
N PRO A 208 13.68 -25.60 -51.06
CA PRO A 208 14.45 -24.91 -50.02
C PRO A 208 13.72 -24.79 -48.68
N GLU A 209 12.39 -24.67 -48.70
CA GLU A 209 11.55 -24.62 -47.49
C GLU A 209 11.65 -25.90 -46.64
N ASP A 210 11.58 -27.07 -47.27
CA ASP A 210 11.69 -28.35 -46.59
C ASP A 210 13.11 -28.56 -46.06
N GLN A 211 14.12 -28.21 -46.84
CA GLN A 211 15.51 -28.29 -46.42
C GLN A 211 15.79 -27.37 -45.21
N ALA A 212 15.22 -26.17 -45.19
CA ALA A 212 15.33 -25.26 -44.06
C ALA A 212 14.64 -25.82 -42.82
N ILE A 213 13.43 -26.38 -42.95
CA ILE A 213 12.72 -27.04 -41.84
C ILE A 213 13.54 -28.23 -41.30
N ALA A 214 14.15 -29.02 -42.17
CA ALA A 214 14.99 -30.14 -41.74
C ALA A 214 16.19 -29.67 -40.89
N GLN A 215 16.81 -28.54 -41.24
CA GLN A 215 17.89 -27.96 -40.43
C GLN A 215 17.34 -27.37 -39.11
N LEU A 216 16.17 -26.71 -39.13
CA LEU A 216 15.55 -26.18 -37.92
C LEU A 216 15.22 -27.28 -36.91
N LEU A 217 14.56 -28.36 -37.35
CA LEU A 217 14.20 -29.50 -36.50
C LEU A 217 15.46 -30.21 -35.95
N LYS A 218 16.54 -30.32 -36.73
CA LYS A 218 17.84 -30.80 -36.21
C LYS A 218 18.36 -29.90 -35.11
N GLY A 219 18.26 -28.58 -35.29
CA GLY A 219 18.63 -27.59 -34.29
C GLY A 219 17.83 -27.74 -32.99
N GLU A 220 16.51 -27.83 -33.08
CA GLU A 220 15.61 -28.03 -31.94
C GLU A 220 15.90 -29.35 -31.20
N LEU A 221 16.11 -30.46 -31.91
CA LEU A 221 16.50 -31.72 -31.27
C LEU A 221 17.83 -31.61 -30.52
N LYS A 222 18.81 -30.90 -31.08
CA LYS A 222 20.09 -30.65 -30.41
C LYS A 222 19.93 -29.75 -29.19
N LEU A 223 19.06 -28.76 -29.28
CA LEU A 223 18.71 -27.89 -28.17
C LEU A 223 18.07 -28.66 -27.02
N PHE A 224 17.09 -29.53 -27.33
CA PHE A 224 16.47 -30.44 -26.36
C PHE A 224 17.42 -31.53 -25.84
N ALA A 225 18.55 -31.76 -26.52
CA ALA A 225 19.61 -32.62 -26.01
C ALA A 225 20.64 -31.87 -25.16
N GLY A 226 20.51 -30.54 -25.01
CA GLY A 226 21.44 -29.67 -24.30
C GLY A 226 22.66 -29.22 -25.10
N ASP A 227 22.75 -29.52 -26.40
CA ASP A 227 23.87 -29.17 -27.28
C ASP A 227 23.59 -27.87 -28.04
N VAL A 228 23.72 -26.74 -27.30
CA VAL A 228 23.44 -25.39 -27.81
C VAL A 228 24.32 -25.03 -29.01
N THR A 229 25.59 -25.42 -29.00
CA THR A 229 26.54 -25.10 -30.07
C THR A 229 26.11 -25.72 -31.40
N GLN A 230 25.76 -27.02 -31.42
CA GLN A 230 25.23 -27.65 -32.63
C GLN A 230 23.84 -27.14 -32.98
N ALA A 231 23.01 -26.83 -31.98
CA ALA A 231 21.70 -26.25 -32.21
C ALA A 231 21.79 -24.93 -32.99
N MET A 232 22.62 -23.99 -32.53
CA MET A 232 22.82 -22.71 -33.22
C MET A 232 23.35 -22.90 -34.64
N HIS A 233 24.29 -23.83 -34.86
CA HIS A 233 24.82 -24.10 -36.20
C HIS A 233 23.72 -24.57 -37.18
N PHE A 234 22.84 -25.47 -36.73
CA PHE A 234 21.74 -25.97 -37.55
C PHE A 234 20.65 -24.90 -37.78
N ILE A 235 20.32 -24.11 -36.76
CA ILE A 235 19.34 -23.02 -36.89
C ILE A 235 19.89 -21.91 -37.81
N GLU A 236 21.17 -21.55 -37.70
CA GLU A 236 21.81 -20.59 -38.60
C GLU A 236 21.77 -21.07 -40.05
N ARG A 237 22.06 -22.36 -40.28
CA ARG A 237 21.95 -22.96 -41.62
C ARG A 237 20.50 -22.95 -42.13
N SER A 238 19.51 -23.18 -41.27
CA SER A 238 18.10 -23.01 -41.61
C SER A 238 17.79 -21.60 -42.09
N LEU A 239 18.27 -20.58 -41.35
CA LEU A 239 18.10 -19.16 -41.69
C LEU A 239 18.77 -18.78 -43.02
N GLN A 240 19.94 -19.36 -43.32
CA GLN A 240 20.64 -19.15 -44.59
C GLN A 240 19.89 -19.75 -45.78
N ILE A 241 19.19 -20.87 -45.59
CA ILE A 241 18.41 -21.55 -46.65
C ILE A 241 17.08 -20.83 -46.88
N ASN A 242 16.29 -20.67 -45.82
CA ASN A 242 15.01 -19.96 -45.85
C ASN A 242 14.73 -19.33 -44.47
N PRO A 243 14.83 -18.00 -44.33
CA PRO A 243 14.72 -17.34 -43.04
C PRO A 243 13.27 -17.21 -42.57
N THR A 244 12.76 -18.25 -41.90
CA THR A 244 11.41 -18.30 -41.32
C THR A 244 11.30 -17.57 -39.99
N LEU A 245 10.08 -17.15 -39.62
CA LEU A 245 9.79 -16.48 -38.33
C LEU A 245 10.21 -17.35 -37.13
N ARG A 246 9.86 -18.64 -37.15
CA ARG A 246 10.19 -19.61 -36.10
C ARG A 246 11.70 -19.75 -35.90
N ALA A 247 12.46 -19.91 -36.99
CA ALA A 247 13.91 -20.02 -36.92
C ALA A 247 14.56 -18.73 -36.40
N ARG A 248 14.08 -17.55 -36.84
CA ARG A 248 14.62 -16.26 -36.37
C ARG A 248 14.36 -16.06 -34.88
N ARG A 249 13.13 -16.35 -34.44
CA ARG A 249 12.73 -16.21 -33.03
C ARG A 249 13.60 -17.09 -32.14
N LEU A 250 13.68 -18.39 -32.44
CA LEU A 250 14.48 -19.35 -31.66
C LEU A 250 15.96 -18.97 -31.63
N TYR A 251 16.52 -18.54 -32.77
CA TYR A 251 17.90 -18.08 -32.84
C TYR A 251 18.11 -16.84 -31.95
N ALA A 252 17.27 -15.81 -32.09
CA ALA A 252 17.35 -14.61 -31.27
C ALA A 252 17.23 -14.92 -29.76
N ASP A 253 16.36 -15.85 -29.35
CA ASP A 253 16.21 -16.25 -27.95
C ASP A 253 17.48 -16.91 -27.38
N ILE A 254 18.06 -17.87 -28.11
CA ILE A 254 19.32 -18.53 -27.68
C ILE A 254 20.45 -17.48 -27.55
N TYR A 255 20.53 -16.53 -28.49
CA TYR A 255 21.52 -15.46 -28.43
C TYR A 255 21.29 -14.49 -27.26
N LEU A 256 20.04 -14.14 -26.96
CA LEU A 256 19.70 -13.31 -25.79
C LEU A 256 20.16 -13.96 -24.49
N GLU A 257 19.93 -15.27 -24.33
CA GLU A 257 20.42 -16.02 -23.15
C GLU A 257 21.96 -16.02 -23.06
N ASN A 258 22.64 -16.25 -24.18
CA ASN A 258 24.12 -16.21 -24.22
C ASN A 258 24.67 -14.81 -23.91
N LEU A 259 24.04 -13.74 -24.41
CA LEU A 259 24.44 -12.36 -24.14
C LEU A 259 24.23 -11.96 -22.68
N ASP A 260 23.13 -12.41 -22.06
CA ASP A 260 22.85 -12.17 -20.63
C ASP A 260 23.80 -12.97 -19.72
N HIS A 261 24.17 -14.18 -20.13
CA HIS A 261 25.12 -15.02 -19.39
C HIS A 261 26.55 -14.46 -19.44
N ASP A 262 27.07 -14.22 -20.65
CA ASP A 262 28.45 -13.78 -20.90
C ASP A 262 28.47 -12.58 -21.87
N PHE A 263 28.38 -11.37 -21.32
CA PHE A 263 28.27 -10.16 -22.12
C PHE A 263 29.52 -9.84 -22.96
N ILE A 264 30.72 -9.94 -22.36
CA ILE A 264 31.97 -9.46 -22.97
C ILE A 264 32.33 -10.21 -24.27
N PRO A 265 32.32 -11.56 -24.32
CA PRO A 265 32.63 -12.29 -25.55
C PRO A 265 31.62 -12.02 -26.68
N ASN A 266 30.36 -11.75 -26.31
CA ASN A 266 29.23 -11.61 -27.24
C ASN A 266 28.96 -10.15 -27.67
N GLU A 267 29.66 -9.16 -27.09
CA GLU A 267 29.48 -7.73 -27.39
C GLU A 267 29.67 -7.41 -28.88
N LYS A 268 30.59 -8.11 -29.57
CA LYS A 268 30.85 -7.91 -31.00
C LYS A 268 29.67 -8.31 -31.91
N GLN A 269 28.74 -9.10 -31.40
CA GLN A 269 27.60 -9.64 -32.15
C GLN A 269 26.33 -8.80 -31.99
N ILE A 270 26.33 -7.78 -31.13
CA ILE A 270 25.16 -6.93 -30.82
C ILE A 270 24.53 -6.31 -32.08
N SER A 271 25.33 -5.76 -32.99
CA SER A 271 24.80 -5.11 -34.21
C SER A 271 24.16 -6.08 -35.20
N GLN A 272 24.63 -7.34 -35.22
CA GLN A 272 24.01 -8.40 -36.03
C GLN A 272 22.73 -8.89 -35.36
N MET A 273 22.77 -9.03 -34.04
CA MET A 273 21.65 -9.49 -33.22
C MET A 273 20.45 -8.56 -33.27
N GLN A 274 20.65 -7.25 -33.24
CA GLN A 274 19.56 -6.27 -33.33
C GLN A 274 18.71 -6.45 -34.60
N LYS A 275 19.30 -6.96 -35.70
CA LYS A 275 18.61 -7.23 -36.97
C LYS A 275 17.80 -8.52 -36.97
N LEU A 276 18.04 -9.40 -36.00
CA LEU A 276 17.42 -10.72 -35.88
C LEU A 276 16.21 -10.73 -34.93
N LEU A 277 16.06 -9.69 -34.10
CA LEU A 277 14.93 -9.53 -33.18
C LEU A 277 13.62 -9.45 -33.96
N VAL A 278 12.62 -10.22 -33.51
CA VAL A 278 11.41 -10.48 -34.29
C VAL A 278 10.18 -9.77 -33.72
N ASP A 279 10.14 -9.58 -32.40
CA ASP A 279 9.01 -8.99 -31.69
C ASP A 279 9.47 -8.05 -30.55
N ASP A 280 8.49 -7.31 -30.00
CA ASP A 280 8.74 -6.31 -28.96
C ASP A 280 9.28 -6.93 -27.66
N VAL A 281 8.92 -8.18 -27.35
CA VAL A 281 9.43 -8.91 -26.17
C VAL A 281 10.93 -9.14 -26.29
N GLN A 282 11.39 -9.61 -27.46
CA GLN A 282 12.82 -9.77 -27.73
C GLN A 282 13.57 -8.43 -27.74
N GLN A 283 12.98 -7.37 -28.31
CA GLN A 283 13.58 -6.03 -28.30
C GLN A 283 13.72 -5.45 -26.89
N LYS A 284 12.69 -5.62 -26.07
CA LYS A 284 12.69 -5.22 -24.66
C LYS A 284 13.79 -5.93 -23.90
N ARG A 285 13.85 -7.27 -23.99
CA ARG A 285 14.88 -8.05 -23.33
C ARG A 285 16.29 -7.69 -23.80
N PHE A 286 16.47 -7.46 -25.11
CA PHE A 286 17.73 -7.03 -25.68
C PHE A 286 18.23 -5.73 -25.03
N TYR A 287 17.43 -4.67 -25.05
CA TYR A 287 17.86 -3.39 -24.49
C TYR A 287 17.99 -3.42 -22.96
N GLN A 288 17.24 -4.27 -22.24
CA GLN A 288 17.44 -4.50 -20.80
C GLN A 288 18.82 -5.09 -20.51
N ILE A 289 19.22 -6.14 -21.25
CA ILE A 289 20.53 -6.77 -21.12
C ILE A 289 21.63 -5.73 -21.39
N LEU A 290 21.50 -4.94 -22.47
CA LEU A 290 22.48 -3.90 -22.80
C LEU A 290 22.58 -2.85 -21.70
N ALA A 291 21.45 -2.27 -21.27
CA ALA A 291 21.42 -1.17 -20.32
C ALA A 291 22.05 -1.57 -18.97
N VAL A 292 21.64 -2.73 -18.41
CA VAL A 292 22.16 -3.22 -17.13
C VAL A 292 23.65 -3.56 -17.19
N ASN A 293 24.11 -4.19 -18.29
CA ASN A 293 25.52 -4.55 -18.43
C ASN A 293 26.41 -3.33 -18.64
N TYR A 294 26.00 -2.35 -19.46
CA TYR A 294 26.75 -1.10 -19.61
C TYR A 294 26.78 -0.30 -18.31
N GLN A 295 25.68 -0.24 -17.56
CA GLN A 295 25.64 0.38 -16.23
C GLN A 295 26.64 -0.28 -15.27
N ARG A 296 26.66 -1.61 -15.18
CA ARG A 296 27.60 -2.35 -14.30
C ARG A 296 29.06 -2.11 -14.66
N ARG A 297 29.36 -1.83 -15.93
CA ARG A 297 30.71 -1.53 -16.44
C ARG A 297 31.09 -0.04 -16.34
N GLY A 298 30.20 0.82 -15.84
CA GLY A 298 30.42 2.26 -15.75
C GLY A 298 30.33 2.98 -17.10
N ASN A 299 29.82 2.36 -18.16
CA ASN A 299 29.57 3.03 -19.43
C ASN A 299 28.20 3.73 -19.39
N LEU A 300 28.19 4.91 -18.77
CA LEU A 300 27.00 5.69 -18.48
C LEU A 300 26.22 6.09 -19.74
N GLN A 301 26.92 6.56 -20.77
CA GLN A 301 26.29 7.04 -22.00
C GLN A 301 25.53 5.93 -22.73
N GLU A 302 26.13 4.74 -22.87
CA GLU A 302 25.47 3.60 -23.50
C GLU A 302 24.33 3.04 -22.64
N ALA A 303 24.48 3.05 -21.31
CA ALA A 303 23.40 2.64 -20.41
C ALA A 303 22.16 3.54 -20.58
N LEU A 304 22.34 4.86 -20.50
CA LEU A 304 21.26 5.85 -20.66
C LEU A 304 20.57 5.74 -22.03
N GLN A 305 21.34 5.59 -23.12
CA GLN A 305 20.76 5.41 -24.45
C GLN A 305 19.86 4.18 -24.54
N ASN A 306 20.27 3.05 -23.94
CA ASN A 306 19.47 1.83 -23.98
C ASN A 306 18.23 1.93 -23.06
N TYR A 307 18.29 2.64 -21.92
CA TYR A 307 17.10 2.95 -21.12
C TYR A 307 16.10 3.82 -21.88
N ILE A 308 16.56 4.80 -22.65
CA ILE A 308 15.67 5.60 -23.50
C ILE A 308 15.06 4.76 -24.62
N LYS A 309 15.83 3.90 -25.30
CA LYS A 309 15.27 2.98 -26.32
C LYS A 309 14.21 2.05 -25.73
N LEU A 310 14.38 1.57 -24.51
CA LEU A 310 13.33 0.82 -23.80
C LEU A 310 12.09 1.68 -23.58
N SER A 311 12.27 2.93 -23.16
CA SER A 311 11.16 3.88 -22.97
C SER A 311 10.42 4.24 -24.25
N GLU A 312 10.86 3.81 -25.43
CA GLU A 312 10.23 4.03 -26.74
C GLU A 312 9.44 2.80 -27.26
N LEU A 313 9.57 1.62 -26.63
CA LEU A 313 8.87 0.38 -27.03
C LEU A 313 7.38 0.33 -26.65
N LYS A 314 6.51 -0.20 -27.51
CA LYS A 314 5.05 -0.18 -27.25
C LYS A 314 4.63 -0.86 -25.93
N GLY A 315 5.27 -1.95 -25.53
CA GLY A 315 4.99 -2.72 -24.30
C GLY A 315 5.48 -2.09 -22.99
N LEU A 316 5.45 -0.76 -22.85
CA LEU A 316 5.98 -0.06 -21.69
C LEU A 316 5.14 -0.28 -20.41
N LEU A 317 3.84 -0.48 -20.58
CA LEU A 317 2.92 -0.75 -19.47
C LEU A 317 2.75 -2.25 -19.19
N GLU A 318 3.51 -3.11 -19.88
CA GLU A 318 3.51 -4.55 -19.62
C GLU A 318 4.32 -4.88 -18.37
N SER A 319 3.90 -5.95 -17.71
CA SER A 319 4.52 -6.49 -16.49
C SER A 319 5.82 -7.23 -16.80
N GLU A 320 6.77 -7.11 -15.88
CA GLU A 320 8.06 -7.81 -15.82
C GLU A 320 8.07 -8.69 -14.58
N ALA A 321 8.48 -9.95 -14.72
CA ALA A 321 8.66 -10.83 -13.57
C ALA A 321 9.81 -10.33 -12.66
N VAL A 322 9.54 -10.23 -11.36
CA VAL A 322 10.50 -9.80 -10.33
C VAL A 322 10.76 -10.95 -9.38
N LYS A 323 11.83 -10.83 -8.58
CA LYS A 323 12.12 -11.75 -7.49
C LYS A 323 10.91 -11.87 -6.53
N GLY A 324 10.62 -13.08 -6.09
CA GLY A 324 9.55 -13.47 -5.17
C GLY A 324 8.14 -13.59 -5.75
N GLY A 325 7.99 -14.03 -7.00
CA GLY A 325 6.68 -14.27 -7.63
C GLY A 325 5.90 -12.99 -7.96
N GLY A 326 6.57 -11.85 -7.86
CA GLY A 326 6.01 -10.54 -8.10
C GLY A 326 6.16 -10.09 -9.55
N PHE A 327 5.56 -8.96 -9.88
CA PHE A 327 5.81 -8.28 -11.13
C PHE A 327 6.02 -6.77 -10.94
N VAL A 328 6.65 -6.12 -11.91
CA VAL A 328 6.79 -4.67 -11.99
C VAL A 328 6.50 -4.21 -13.40
N ARG A 329 5.83 -3.09 -13.56
CA ARG A 329 5.59 -2.50 -14.88
C ARG A 329 6.90 -1.99 -15.49
N THR A 330 7.05 -2.06 -16.82
CA THR A 330 8.34 -1.82 -17.46
C THR A 330 8.85 -0.38 -17.29
N ASP A 331 7.99 0.62 -17.40
CA ASP A 331 8.33 2.02 -17.09
C ASP A 331 8.91 2.18 -15.68
N ARG A 332 8.30 1.49 -14.72
CA ARG A 332 8.67 1.54 -13.31
C ARG A 332 9.96 0.77 -13.02
N TRP A 333 10.21 -0.31 -13.76
CA TRP A 333 11.52 -0.98 -13.78
C TRP A 333 12.62 -0.06 -14.30
N ILE A 334 12.40 0.63 -15.43
CA ILE A 334 13.36 1.60 -15.99
C ILE A 334 13.63 2.70 -14.96
N ARG A 335 12.56 3.24 -14.37
CA ARG A 335 12.62 4.28 -13.34
C ARG A 335 13.48 3.87 -12.14
N ALA A 336 13.30 2.64 -11.65
CA ALA A 336 14.12 2.07 -10.58
C ALA A 336 15.61 1.90 -10.97
N GLN A 337 15.90 1.50 -12.21
CA GLN A 337 17.30 1.40 -12.67
C GLN A 337 17.98 2.78 -12.76
N LEU A 338 17.26 3.80 -13.22
CA LEU A 338 17.76 5.18 -13.29
C LEU A 338 17.98 5.78 -11.89
N ASP A 339 17.14 5.45 -10.91
CA ASP A 339 17.38 5.81 -9.50
C ASP A 339 18.67 5.18 -8.98
N LEU A 340 18.85 3.88 -9.21
CA LEU A 340 20.07 3.17 -8.81
C LEU A 340 21.33 3.73 -9.49
N LEU A 341 21.22 4.14 -10.75
CA LEU A 341 22.29 4.80 -11.49
C LEU A 341 22.66 6.13 -10.81
N THR A 342 21.68 6.97 -10.52
CA THR A 342 21.87 8.31 -9.94
C THR A 342 22.36 8.26 -8.49
N LEU A 343 21.87 7.29 -7.71
CA LEU A 343 22.29 7.06 -6.33
C LEU A 343 23.78 6.68 -6.24
N ARG A 344 24.29 5.95 -7.23
CA ARG A 344 25.70 5.50 -7.31
C ARG A 344 26.61 6.45 -8.10
N ALA A 345 26.04 7.43 -8.79
CA ALA A 345 26.77 8.35 -9.66
C ALA A 345 27.71 9.28 -8.86
N SER A 346 28.95 9.42 -9.34
CA SER A 346 29.87 10.47 -8.89
C SER A 346 29.37 11.86 -9.29
N GLU A 347 29.99 12.93 -8.76
CA GLU A 347 29.63 14.29 -9.19
C GLU A 347 29.82 14.51 -10.69
N GLU A 348 30.84 13.88 -11.29
CA GLU A 348 31.09 13.97 -12.73
C GLU A 348 30.05 13.19 -13.53
N ASP A 349 29.69 11.98 -13.08
CA ASP A 349 28.62 11.19 -13.70
C ASP A 349 27.27 11.93 -13.65
N ARG A 350 26.97 12.61 -12.54
CA ARG A 350 25.75 13.43 -12.42
C ARG A 350 25.71 14.56 -13.44
N LYS A 351 26.84 15.20 -13.75
CA LYS A 351 26.91 16.20 -14.82
C LYS A 351 26.65 15.57 -16.19
N GLN A 352 27.24 14.42 -16.46
CA GLN A 352 27.01 13.70 -17.73
C GLN A 352 25.55 13.27 -17.89
N ILE A 353 24.90 12.79 -16.82
CA ILE A 353 23.45 12.49 -16.79
C ILE A 353 22.66 13.77 -17.13
N ALA A 354 22.96 14.88 -16.47
CA ALA A 354 22.27 16.16 -16.70
C ALA A 354 22.44 16.67 -18.14
N GLU A 355 23.65 16.60 -18.70
CA GLU A 355 23.92 16.97 -20.09
C GLU A 355 23.17 16.07 -21.08
N PHE A 356 23.12 14.76 -20.81
CA PHE A 356 22.37 13.82 -21.64
C PHE A 356 20.89 14.17 -21.71
N PHE A 357 20.24 14.38 -20.56
CA PHE A 357 18.81 14.71 -20.52
C PHE A 357 18.50 16.10 -21.06
N THR A 358 19.39 17.08 -20.86
CA THR A 358 19.25 18.42 -21.46
C THR A 358 19.31 18.36 -22.98
N ARG A 359 20.24 17.58 -23.52
CA ARG A 359 20.36 17.35 -24.97
C ARG A 359 19.16 16.58 -25.52
N TYR A 360 18.71 15.55 -24.82
CA TYR A 360 17.54 14.78 -25.23
C TYR A 360 16.29 15.65 -25.26
N TYR A 361 16.08 16.48 -24.23
CA TYR A 361 14.96 17.41 -24.18
C TYR A 361 14.98 18.36 -25.38
N SER A 362 16.09 19.08 -25.59
CA SER A 362 16.23 20.06 -26.69
C SER A 362 16.07 19.46 -28.09
N GLN A 363 16.46 18.20 -28.29
CA GLN A 363 16.39 17.54 -29.60
C GLN A 363 15.07 16.82 -29.88
N LYS A 364 14.36 16.36 -28.85
CA LYS A 364 13.23 15.42 -29.02
C LYS A 364 11.95 15.81 -28.28
N LEU A 365 12.04 16.53 -27.15
CA LEU A 365 10.90 16.76 -26.27
C LEU A 365 10.36 18.19 -26.28
N VAL A 366 11.12 19.19 -26.75
CA VAL A 366 10.66 20.60 -26.79
C VAL A 366 9.33 20.74 -27.52
N ASP A 367 9.20 20.12 -28.69
CA ASP A 367 8.00 20.19 -29.52
C ASP A 367 7.12 18.93 -29.41
N ALA A 368 7.45 18.01 -28.50
CA ALA A 368 6.71 16.76 -28.33
C ALA A 368 5.25 17.02 -27.91
N ASP A 369 4.37 16.10 -28.31
CA ASP A 369 2.99 16.12 -27.87
C ASP A 369 2.86 15.63 -26.41
N ARG A 370 1.64 15.73 -25.86
CA ARG A 370 1.35 15.30 -24.49
C ARG A 370 1.71 13.83 -24.26
N ALA A 371 1.30 12.94 -25.17
CA ALA A 371 1.49 11.49 -25.02
C ALA A 371 2.98 11.12 -24.96
N ALA A 372 3.82 11.74 -25.79
CA ALA A 372 5.26 11.53 -25.77
C ALA A 372 5.91 12.06 -24.47
N LEU A 373 5.47 13.22 -23.97
CA LEU A 373 5.96 13.78 -22.69
C LEU A 373 5.53 12.93 -21.48
N GLU A 374 4.29 12.47 -21.44
CA GLU A 374 3.78 11.58 -20.39
C GLU A 374 4.56 10.26 -20.38
N ARG A 375 4.71 9.63 -21.53
CA ARG A 375 5.47 8.39 -21.70
C ARG A 375 6.92 8.54 -21.23
N PHE A 376 7.57 9.64 -21.58
CA PHE A 376 8.93 9.93 -21.09
C PHE A 376 8.97 10.08 -19.56
N LEU A 377 8.02 10.82 -18.97
CA LEU A 377 7.96 11.06 -17.54
C LEU A 377 7.52 9.83 -16.72
N GLN A 378 6.81 8.87 -17.31
CA GLN A 378 6.53 7.57 -16.68
C GLN A 378 7.85 6.84 -16.33
N CYS A 379 8.84 6.89 -17.23
CA CYS A 379 10.14 6.24 -17.03
C CYS A 379 11.15 7.10 -16.26
N CYS A 380 11.23 8.40 -16.55
CA CYS A 380 12.32 9.26 -16.08
C CYS A 380 11.87 10.32 -15.07
N GLY A 381 10.59 10.34 -14.67
CA GLY A 381 10.00 11.47 -13.94
C GLY A 381 10.50 11.70 -12.52
N ASN A 382 11.17 10.74 -11.90
CA ASN A 382 11.85 10.90 -10.60
C ASN A 382 13.10 11.78 -10.68
N LEU A 383 13.74 11.86 -11.85
CA LEU A 383 15.01 12.54 -12.02
C LEU A 383 14.85 14.07 -12.01
N PRO A 384 15.66 14.82 -11.22
CA PRO A 384 15.65 16.28 -11.20
C PRO A 384 15.84 16.94 -12.57
N GLU A 385 16.51 16.27 -13.49
CA GLU A 385 16.81 16.72 -14.85
C GLU A 385 15.54 16.83 -15.73
N THR A 386 14.44 16.16 -15.35
CA THR A 386 13.19 16.13 -16.13
C THR A 386 12.23 17.28 -15.86
N GLN A 387 12.62 18.25 -15.02
CA GLN A 387 11.77 19.40 -14.66
C GLN A 387 11.28 20.19 -15.88
N GLN A 388 12.13 20.39 -16.90
CA GLN A 388 11.73 21.11 -18.12
C GLN A 388 10.68 20.34 -18.94
N ALA A 389 10.84 19.02 -19.07
CA ALA A 389 9.83 18.17 -19.72
C ALA A 389 8.50 18.18 -18.95
N ARG A 390 8.55 18.21 -17.62
CA ARG A 390 7.38 18.30 -16.76
C ARG A 390 6.66 19.64 -16.88
N MET A 391 7.39 20.75 -16.93
CA MET A 391 6.80 22.07 -17.20
C MET A 391 6.16 22.14 -18.58
N ALA A 392 6.80 21.57 -19.61
CA ALA A 392 6.21 21.48 -20.95
C ALA A 392 4.92 20.63 -20.95
N LEU A 393 4.90 19.51 -20.21
CA LEU A 393 3.70 18.69 -20.05
C LEU A 393 2.56 19.46 -19.38
N ILE A 394 2.85 20.20 -18.31
CA ILE A 394 1.85 21.03 -17.62
C ILE A 394 1.24 22.04 -18.59
N ALA A 395 2.04 22.74 -19.38
CA ALA A 395 1.54 23.70 -20.37
C ALA A 395 0.65 23.03 -21.45
N ARG A 396 0.94 21.79 -21.85
CA ARG A 396 0.08 21.02 -22.77
C ARG A 396 -1.21 20.56 -22.10
N LEU A 397 -1.15 20.13 -20.84
CA LEU A 397 -2.32 19.74 -20.05
C LEU A 397 -3.26 20.93 -19.86
N GLU A 398 -2.75 22.13 -19.54
CA GLU A 398 -3.56 23.35 -19.43
C GLU A 398 -4.34 23.63 -20.72
N GLN A 399 -3.67 23.60 -21.88
CA GLN A 399 -4.30 23.81 -23.19
C GLN A 399 -5.37 22.76 -23.51
N GLU A 400 -5.12 21.49 -23.14
CA GLU A 400 -6.07 20.41 -23.39
C GLU A 400 -7.26 20.46 -22.42
N ILE A 401 -7.07 20.87 -21.16
CA ILE A 401 -8.16 21.05 -20.19
C ILE A 401 -9.18 22.07 -20.70
N ASP A 402 -8.71 23.20 -21.22
CA ASP A 402 -9.58 24.27 -21.75
C ASP A 402 -10.45 23.81 -22.93
N SER A 403 -9.98 22.83 -23.70
CA SER A 403 -10.65 22.33 -24.91
C SER A 403 -11.30 20.95 -24.74
N ALA A 404 -11.02 20.24 -23.65
CA ALA A 404 -11.50 18.88 -23.40
C ALA A 404 -12.98 18.85 -22.98
N PRO A 405 -13.70 17.75 -23.28
CA PRO A 405 -15.03 17.52 -22.71
C PRO A 405 -14.99 17.47 -21.18
N ALA A 406 -16.06 17.93 -20.53
CA ALA A 406 -16.18 17.96 -19.06
C ALA A 406 -15.82 16.63 -18.38
N ALA A 407 -16.18 15.50 -18.99
CA ALA A 407 -15.87 14.16 -18.48
C ALA A 407 -14.37 13.85 -18.39
N LYS A 408 -13.52 14.53 -19.17
CA LYS A 408 -12.05 14.34 -19.17
C LYS A 408 -11.30 15.44 -18.43
N GLN A 409 -11.92 16.62 -18.25
CA GLN A 409 -11.29 17.75 -17.59
C GLN A 409 -10.81 17.41 -16.19
N ALA A 410 -11.66 16.74 -15.39
CA ALA A 410 -11.30 16.31 -14.04
C ALA A 410 -10.01 15.46 -14.02
N TYR A 411 -9.94 14.42 -14.85
CA TYR A 411 -8.76 13.55 -14.93
C TYR A 411 -7.50 14.33 -15.38
N LEU A 412 -7.61 15.17 -16.40
CA LEU A 412 -6.49 15.98 -16.89
C LEU A 412 -6.00 16.96 -15.81
N GLN A 413 -6.92 17.56 -15.05
CA GLN A 413 -6.61 18.44 -13.94
C GLN A 413 -5.94 17.69 -12.78
N SER A 414 -6.42 16.51 -12.39
CA SER A 414 -5.75 15.68 -11.37
C SER A 414 -4.34 15.25 -11.83
N SER A 415 -4.19 14.89 -13.11
CA SER A 415 -2.87 14.59 -13.70
C SER A 415 -1.93 15.78 -13.64
N MET A 416 -2.41 16.98 -14.02
CA MET A 416 -1.64 18.22 -13.92
C MET A 416 -1.22 18.53 -12.48
N MET A 417 -2.14 18.41 -11.52
CA MET A 417 -1.85 18.61 -10.10
C MET A 417 -0.79 17.65 -9.57
N ARG A 418 -0.82 16.36 -9.96
CA ARG A 418 0.24 15.39 -9.64
C ARG A 418 1.61 15.88 -10.13
N HIS A 419 1.68 16.43 -11.34
CA HIS A 419 2.93 16.96 -11.87
C HIS A 419 3.38 18.24 -11.14
N LEU A 420 2.47 19.12 -10.75
CA LEU A 420 2.75 20.33 -9.98
C LEU A 420 3.28 20.00 -8.58
N GLU A 421 2.66 19.06 -7.88
CA GLU A 421 3.11 18.60 -6.56
C GLU A 421 4.57 18.09 -6.59
N ARG A 422 4.94 17.35 -7.65
CA ARG A 422 6.34 16.93 -7.84
C ARG A 422 7.29 18.09 -8.16
N LEU A 423 6.83 19.16 -8.79
CA LEU A 423 7.64 20.36 -9.01
C LEU A 423 7.79 21.20 -7.74
N ARG A 424 6.80 21.20 -6.84
CA ARG A 424 6.85 21.92 -5.57
C ARG A 424 7.99 21.44 -4.67
N SER A 425 8.35 20.16 -4.73
CA SER A 425 9.51 19.60 -3.99
C SER A 425 10.87 19.87 -4.65
N SER A 426 10.92 20.62 -5.75
CA SER A 426 12.16 20.99 -6.43
C SER A 426 13.09 21.82 -5.54
N LYS A 427 14.40 21.55 -5.65
CA LYS A 427 15.45 22.38 -5.02
C LYS A 427 15.63 23.75 -5.69
N LYS A 428 15.09 23.95 -6.90
CA LYS A 428 15.15 25.24 -7.62
C LYS A 428 13.96 26.10 -7.22
N SER A 429 14.22 27.19 -6.49
CA SER A 429 13.18 28.09 -5.96
C SER A 429 12.20 28.58 -7.01
N VAL A 430 12.66 28.93 -8.21
CA VAL A 430 11.79 29.39 -9.33
C VAL A 430 10.77 28.31 -9.73
N VAL A 431 11.20 27.05 -9.80
CA VAL A 431 10.35 25.92 -10.21
C VAL A 431 9.35 25.58 -9.10
N ALA A 432 9.81 25.55 -7.85
CA ALA A 432 8.96 25.27 -6.71
C ALA A 432 7.89 26.37 -6.52
N ALA A 433 8.30 27.65 -6.59
CA ALA A 433 7.39 28.78 -6.49
C ALA A 433 6.37 28.84 -7.65
N TYR A 434 6.78 28.54 -8.89
CA TYR A 434 5.85 28.41 -10.03
C TYR A 434 4.78 27.34 -9.75
N ALA A 435 5.20 26.16 -9.27
CA ALA A 435 4.29 25.06 -8.99
C ALA A 435 3.31 25.39 -7.85
N THR A 436 3.79 25.98 -6.76
CA THR A 436 2.95 26.45 -5.65
C THR A 436 1.96 27.53 -6.11
N ALA A 437 2.40 28.49 -6.93
CA ALA A 437 1.52 29.51 -7.51
C ALA A 437 0.40 28.90 -8.38
N LYS A 438 0.73 27.93 -9.22
CA LYS A 438 -0.25 27.22 -10.06
C LYS A 438 -1.24 26.38 -9.25
N LEU A 439 -0.78 25.68 -8.21
CA LEU A 439 -1.68 24.98 -7.29
C LEU A 439 -2.60 25.95 -6.54
N THR A 440 -2.09 27.13 -6.18
CA THR A 440 -2.89 28.20 -5.54
C THR A 440 -4.01 28.67 -6.47
N GLU A 441 -3.71 28.92 -7.74
CA GLU A 441 -4.70 29.28 -8.77
C GLU A 441 -5.80 28.22 -8.92
N ILE A 442 -5.43 26.93 -8.91
CA ILE A 442 -6.37 25.80 -8.96
C ILE A 442 -7.29 25.80 -7.74
N TYR A 443 -6.74 25.94 -6.52
CA TYR A 443 -7.55 25.95 -5.29
C TYR A 443 -8.45 27.18 -5.19
N LEU A 444 -7.99 28.36 -5.64
CA LEU A 444 -8.82 29.57 -5.72
C LEU A 444 -10.00 29.36 -6.69
N THR A 445 -9.72 28.80 -7.87
CA THR A 445 -10.75 28.49 -8.88
C THR A 445 -11.78 27.49 -8.35
N ALA A 446 -11.33 26.48 -7.60
CA ALA A 446 -12.17 25.50 -6.94
C ALA A 446 -12.84 26.00 -5.64
N ARG A 447 -12.70 27.30 -5.30
CA ARG A 447 -13.25 27.95 -4.09
C ARG A 447 -12.81 27.28 -2.78
N ARG A 448 -11.60 26.70 -2.77
CA ARG A 448 -10.97 26.07 -1.60
C ARG A 448 -10.04 27.06 -0.91
N GLN A 449 -10.65 27.99 -0.19
CA GLN A 449 -9.97 29.16 0.39
C GLN A 449 -8.90 28.78 1.42
N THR A 450 -9.17 27.80 2.27
CA THR A 450 -8.21 27.36 3.31
C THR A 450 -6.92 26.85 2.70
N GLN A 451 -7.01 26.00 1.67
CA GLN A 451 -5.87 25.42 0.96
C GLN A 451 -5.11 26.48 0.18
N ALA A 452 -5.84 27.38 -0.49
CA ALA A 452 -5.23 28.51 -1.17
C ALA A 452 -4.46 29.40 -0.19
N GLY A 453 -5.01 29.67 1.00
CA GLY A 453 -4.36 30.44 2.05
C GLY A 453 -3.03 29.84 2.52
N GLU A 454 -2.97 28.51 2.71
CA GLU A 454 -1.72 27.82 3.09
C GLU A 454 -0.61 28.02 2.05
N TYR A 455 -0.95 27.94 0.76
CA TYR A 455 0.04 28.13 -0.31
C TYR A 455 0.39 29.59 -0.55
N ILE A 456 -0.53 30.52 -0.29
CA ILE A 456 -0.24 31.96 -0.27
C ILE A 456 0.79 32.27 0.81
N GLU A 457 0.64 31.73 2.01
CA GLU A 457 1.61 31.89 3.09
C GLU A 457 2.94 31.19 2.80
N GLU A 458 2.93 30.00 2.19
CA GLU A 458 4.18 29.35 1.75
C GLU A 458 4.93 30.21 0.73
N LEU A 459 4.23 30.76 -0.27
CA LEU A 459 4.82 31.65 -1.29
C LEU A 459 5.45 32.90 -0.65
N ARG A 460 4.74 33.51 0.30
CA ARG A 460 5.17 34.72 1.03
C ARG A 460 6.40 34.47 1.89
N THR A 461 6.44 33.35 2.60
CA THR A 461 7.49 33.07 3.59
C THR A 461 8.73 32.44 2.99
N ARG A 462 8.56 31.55 1.99
CA ARG A 462 9.66 30.72 1.47
C ARG A 462 10.37 31.33 0.27
N TRP A 463 9.65 32.08 -0.59
CA TRP A 463 10.18 32.60 -1.86
C TRP A 463 9.72 34.03 -2.23
N PRO A 464 9.70 35.00 -1.29
CA PRO A 464 9.03 36.30 -1.49
C PRO A 464 9.44 37.04 -2.79
N ASP A 465 10.74 37.09 -3.07
CA ASP A 465 11.31 37.86 -4.19
C ASP A 465 11.38 37.07 -5.52
N VAL A 466 10.98 35.80 -5.52
CA VAL A 466 11.09 34.94 -6.70
C VAL A 466 9.97 35.25 -7.68
N VAL A 467 10.32 35.56 -8.93
CA VAL A 467 9.36 35.67 -10.03
C VAL A 467 8.86 34.26 -10.37
N CYS A 468 7.57 34.02 -10.09
CA CYS A 468 6.98 32.68 -10.19
C CYS A 468 5.98 32.56 -11.33
N MET A 469 5.12 33.55 -11.58
CA MET A 469 4.08 33.49 -12.63
C MET A 469 3.80 34.87 -13.21
N ASP A 470 3.59 34.96 -14.54
CA ASP A 470 3.22 36.19 -15.26
C ASP A 470 4.12 37.42 -14.98
N GLY A 471 5.40 37.20 -14.73
CA GLY A 471 6.36 38.25 -14.40
C GLY A 471 6.19 38.88 -13.01
N LYS A 472 5.29 38.35 -12.18
CA LYS A 472 5.06 38.78 -10.79
C LYS A 472 5.89 37.97 -9.80
N THR A 473 6.31 38.61 -8.72
CA THR A 473 6.97 37.91 -7.60
C THR A 473 5.95 37.15 -6.75
N ALA A 474 6.42 36.18 -5.97
CA ALA A 474 5.58 35.42 -5.06
C ALA A 474 4.84 36.33 -4.06
N SER A 475 5.51 37.35 -3.50
CA SER A 475 4.87 38.34 -2.63
C SER A 475 3.78 39.15 -3.33
N GLN A 476 4.00 39.57 -4.58
CA GLN A 476 2.98 40.32 -5.34
C GLN A 476 1.73 39.48 -5.63
N LEU A 477 1.89 38.19 -5.95
CA LEU A 477 0.77 37.28 -6.13
C LEU A 477 0.06 36.98 -4.81
N ALA A 478 0.83 36.75 -3.74
CA ALA A 478 0.29 36.53 -2.40
C ALA A 478 -0.59 37.70 -1.94
N GLU A 479 -0.11 38.95 -2.05
CA GLU A 479 -0.89 40.15 -1.74
C GLU A 479 -2.15 40.28 -2.61
N GLN A 480 -2.02 40.00 -3.91
CA GLN A 480 -3.16 40.05 -4.83
C GLN A 480 -4.24 39.03 -4.43
N TRP A 481 -3.86 37.78 -4.21
CA TRP A 481 -4.81 36.71 -3.88
C TRP A 481 -5.36 36.82 -2.45
N GLU A 482 -4.57 37.30 -1.49
CA GLU A 482 -5.04 37.57 -0.15
C GLU A 482 -6.11 38.67 -0.18
N SER A 483 -5.92 39.75 -0.94
CA SER A 483 -6.96 40.79 -1.09
C SER A 483 -8.26 40.25 -1.70
N GLN A 484 -8.15 39.27 -2.62
CA GLN A 484 -9.32 38.56 -3.18
C GLN A 484 -9.99 37.68 -2.13
N LEU A 485 -9.20 36.97 -1.32
CA LEU A 485 -9.70 36.16 -0.21
C LEU A 485 -10.36 37.03 0.86
N GLU A 486 -9.74 38.11 1.31
CA GLU A 486 -10.31 39.06 2.29
C GLU A 486 -11.60 39.70 1.80
N SER A 487 -11.70 40.03 0.50
CA SER A 487 -12.95 40.56 -0.08
C SER A 487 -14.09 39.53 -0.12
N THR A 488 -13.75 38.24 -0.13
CA THR A 488 -14.70 37.11 -0.11
C THR A 488 -14.96 36.62 1.32
N GLN A 489 -13.96 36.73 2.18
CA GLN A 489 -13.97 36.52 3.63
C GLN A 489 -14.34 37.83 4.33
N SER A 490 -15.58 38.29 4.14
CA SER A 490 -16.21 39.01 5.25
C SER A 490 -16.26 38.01 6.40
N LYS A 491 -15.25 38.04 7.31
CA LYS A 491 -15.09 37.14 8.47
C LYS A 491 -16.44 36.57 8.84
N GLN A 492 -16.74 35.34 8.41
CA GLN A 492 -17.94 34.66 8.88
C GLN A 492 -17.62 34.34 10.33
N ALA A 493 -17.91 35.33 11.18
CA ALA A 493 -18.10 35.17 12.59
C ALA A 493 -18.87 33.86 12.77
N SER A 494 -18.32 32.93 13.56
CA SER A 494 -19.01 31.67 13.88
C SER A 494 -20.47 32.00 14.19
N PRO A 495 -21.46 31.37 13.51
CA PRO A 495 -22.86 31.74 13.68
C PRO A 495 -23.30 31.61 15.15
N TRP A 496 -22.57 30.81 15.92
CA TRP A 496 -22.81 30.50 17.32
C TRP A 496 -22.34 31.60 18.33
N GLN A 497 -22.65 32.87 18.08
CA GLN A 497 -22.24 34.00 18.95
C GLN A 497 -23.17 34.28 20.15
N GLY A 498 -24.33 33.63 20.26
CA GLY A 498 -25.31 33.89 21.33
C GLY A 498 -24.80 33.59 22.75
N LYS A 499 -25.06 34.47 23.72
CA LYS A 499 -24.48 34.37 25.09
C LYS A 499 -25.07 33.27 25.98
N THR A 500 -26.26 32.74 25.68
CA THR A 500 -26.94 31.76 26.54
C THR A 500 -27.62 30.68 25.71
N VAL A 501 -27.35 29.41 26.02
CA VAL A 501 -27.98 28.26 25.34
C VAL A 501 -29.31 27.94 26.01
N GLN A 502 -30.39 27.85 25.23
CA GLN A 502 -31.71 27.46 25.71
C GLN A 502 -32.02 26.01 25.34
N VAL A 503 -32.59 25.25 26.27
CA VAL A 503 -32.87 23.81 26.09
C VAL A 503 -34.38 23.57 26.00
N TYR A 504 -34.83 23.06 24.85
CA TYR A 504 -36.21 22.68 24.58
C TYR A 504 -36.36 21.16 24.46
N ARG A 505 -37.51 20.61 24.90
CA ARG A 505 -37.77 19.16 24.94
C ARG A 505 -39.13 18.83 24.34
N GLY A 506 -39.19 17.75 23.54
CA GLY A 506 -40.46 17.19 23.08
C GLY A 506 -41.25 18.06 22.11
N GLU A 507 -40.59 19.04 21.47
CA GLU A 507 -41.20 19.91 20.44
C GLU A 507 -41.24 19.25 19.06
N GLN A 508 -40.47 18.18 18.86
CA GLN A 508 -40.32 17.48 17.58
C GLN A 508 -40.62 15.99 17.72
N ASP A 509 -41.14 15.40 16.65
CA ASP A 509 -41.36 13.95 16.55
C ASP A 509 -40.03 13.20 16.61
N LYS A 510 -40.02 12.00 17.21
CA LYS A 510 -38.80 11.19 17.35
C LYS A 510 -38.15 10.93 15.98
N GLY A 511 -37.00 11.56 15.76
CA GLY A 511 -36.13 11.40 14.62
C GLY A 511 -35.71 9.95 14.37
N GLN A 512 -35.67 9.57 13.10
CA GLN A 512 -35.35 8.21 12.66
C GLN A 512 -33.92 8.08 12.11
N ASN A 513 -33.01 8.98 12.47
CA ASN A 513 -31.66 8.96 11.91
C ASN A 513 -30.95 7.62 12.21
N THR A 514 -30.45 7.01 11.14
CA THR A 514 -29.69 5.75 11.16
C THR A 514 -28.44 5.86 10.31
N SER A 515 -27.90 7.08 10.12
CA SER A 515 -26.66 7.26 9.40
C SER A 515 -25.51 6.52 10.10
N LEU A 516 -24.59 5.98 9.29
CA LEU A 516 -23.43 5.22 9.75
C LEU A 516 -22.17 6.05 9.54
N THR A 517 -21.32 6.14 10.56
CA THR A 517 -20.07 6.91 10.48
C THR A 517 -19.09 6.25 9.53
N VAL A 518 -18.41 7.08 8.73
CA VAL A 518 -17.14 6.74 8.09
C VAL A 518 -16.07 7.58 8.77
N GLU A 519 -15.23 6.98 9.62
CA GLU A 519 -14.22 7.71 10.38
C GLU A 519 -12.98 7.98 9.51
N ILE A 520 -12.53 9.24 9.44
CA ILE A 520 -11.23 9.57 8.85
C ILE A 520 -10.13 9.18 9.85
N VAL A 521 -9.33 8.19 9.49
CA VAL A 521 -8.28 7.62 10.35
C VAL A 521 -6.88 7.95 9.83
N GLY A 522 -5.89 7.86 10.72
CA GLY A 522 -4.52 8.26 10.42
C GLY A 522 -4.33 9.77 10.43
N LEU A 523 -3.26 10.23 9.77
CA LEU A 523 -2.97 11.64 9.59
C LEU A 523 -3.98 12.26 8.61
N SER A 524 -4.36 13.50 8.89
CA SER A 524 -5.29 14.29 8.06
C SER A 524 -4.54 15.44 7.39
N ASN A 525 -5.29 16.27 6.67
CA ASN A 525 -4.79 17.51 6.08
C ASN A 525 -5.85 18.62 6.19
N ALA A 526 -5.48 19.83 5.81
CA ALA A 526 -6.34 21.01 5.92
C ALA A 526 -7.66 20.92 5.13
N LEU A 527 -7.71 20.13 4.04
CA LEU A 527 -8.93 19.92 3.24
C LEU A 527 -9.98 19.09 3.97
N PHE A 528 -9.54 18.12 4.77
CA PHE A 528 -10.41 17.25 5.52
C PHE A 528 -10.42 17.55 7.02
N ASN A 529 -9.90 18.73 7.42
CA ASN A 529 -9.88 19.14 8.81
C ASN A 529 -11.32 19.23 9.35
N ASN A 530 -11.62 18.47 10.40
CA ASN A 530 -12.95 18.29 10.99
C ASN A 530 -14.07 17.86 10.02
N TYR A 531 -13.72 17.26 8.89
CA TYR A 531 -14.74 16.66 8.02
C TYR A 531 -15.38 15.47 8.71
N ARG A 532 -16.71 15.36 8.57
CA ARG A 532 -17.48 14.20 8.99
C ARG A 532 -18.07 13.53 7.76
N LEU A 533 -17.78 12.25 7.62
CA LEU A 533 -18.30 11.41 6.55
C LEU A 533 -19.34 10.45 7.12
N GLU A 534 -20.49 10.34 6.46
CA GLU A 534 -21.55 9.41 6.87
C GLU A 534 -22.21 8.73 5.67
N VAL A 535 -22.52 7.46 5.83
CA VAL A 535 -23.47 6.77 4.96
C VAL A 535 -24.87 7.19 5.40
N GLY A 536 -25.66 7.72 4.46
CA GLY A 536 -27.04 8.13 4.72
C GLY A 536 -27.95 6.97 5.15
N PRO A 537 -29.11 7.25 5.77
CA PRO A 537 -30.01 6.22 6.32
C PRO A 537 -30.44 5.13 5.32
N ALA A 538 -30.65 5.50 4.05
CA ALA A 538 -31.01 4.57 2.97
C ALA A 538 -29.83 3.74 2.44
N LYS A 539 -28.60 4.01 2.90
CA LYS A 539 -27.34 3.39 2.45
C LYS A 539 -26.98 3.61 0.98
N GLU A 540 -27.59 4.59 0.32
CA GLU A 540 -27.33 4.92 -1.09
C GLU A 540 -26.35 6.06 -1.30
N TRP A 541 -26.06 6.83 -0.24
CA TRP A 541 -25.30 8.07 -0.31
C TRP A 541 -24.20 8.10 0.74
N LEU A 542 -23.01 8.50 0.31
CA LEU A 542 -21.96 9.01 1.17
C LEU A 542 -22.08 10.53 1.24
N LEU A 543 -22.20 11.06 2.45
CA LEU A 543 -22.41 12.47 2.74
C LEU A 543 -21.18 13.01 3.46
N ALA A 544 -20.65 14.14 2.99
CA ALA A 544 -19.54 14.83 3.64
C ALA A 544 -19.99 16.19 4.16
N TYR A 545 -19.75 16.39 5.45
CA TYR A 545 -20.05 17.61 6.16
C TYR A 545 -18.76 18.24 6.67
N ASP A 546 -18.73 19.57 6.75
CA ASP A 546 -17.66 20.26 7.49
C ASP A 546 -17.88 20.14 9.02
N GLY A 547 -16.96 20.72 9.79
CA GLY A 547 -17.03 20.68 11.25
C GLY A 547 -18.20 21.44 11.87
N GLN A 548 -18.90 22.28 11.11
CA GLN A 548 -20.11 22.99 11.54
C GLN A 548 -21.40 22.22 11.17
N GLY A 549 -21.28 21.13 10.42
CA GLY A 549 -22.40 20.33 9.94
C GLY A 549 -23.04 20.81 8.64
N GLN A 550 -22.37 21.70 7.89
CA GLN A 550 -22.80 22.07 6.55
C GLN A 550 -22.41 20.97 5.55
N LEU A 551 -23.35 20.53 4.72
CA LEU A 551 -23.09 19.56 3.65
C LEU A 551 -22.18 20.16 2.57
N GLN A 552 -21.01 19.57 2.36
CA GLN A 552 -19.99 20.01 1.39
C GLN A 552 -20.12 19.30 0.04
N TRP A 553 -20.54 18.04 0.07
CA TRP A 553 -20.86 17.24 -1.12
C TRP A 553 -21.56 15.94 -0.74
N SER A 554 -22.21 15.32 -1.72
CA SER A 554 -22.75 13.97 -1.64
C SER A 554 -22.27 13.12 -2.81
N PHE A 555 -22.14 11.81 -2.57
CA PHE A 555 -21.70 10.85 -3.57
C PHE A 555 -22.59 9.60 -3.54
N SER A 556 -23.05 9.15 -4.71
CA SER A 556 -23.94 8.00 -4.81
C SER A 556 -23.14 6.69 -4.73
N LEU A 557 -23.37 5.92 -3.68
CA LEU A 557 -22.79 4.59 -3.49
C LEU A 557 -23.36 3.59 -4.52
N LEU A 558 -24.60 3.80 -4.99
CA LEU A 558 -25.19 3.04 -6.09
C LEU A 558 -24.43 3.26 -7.41
N LYS A 559 -24.03 4.52 -7.71
CA LYS A 559 -23.22 4.84 -8.91
C LYS A 559 -21.84 4.19 -8.87
N ALA A 560 -21.28 3.97 -7.68
CA ALA A 560 -20.04 3.23 -7.50
C ALA A 560 -20.25 1.70 -7.40
N GLU A 561 -21.51 1.25 -7.44
CA GLU A 561 -21.92 -0.15 -7.23
C GLU A 561 -21.32 -0.74 -5.93
N ILE A 562 -21.40 0.04 -4.85
CA ILE A 562 -20.92 -0.36 -3.52
C ILE A 562 -22.11 -0.90 -2.73
N GLU A 563 -22.01 -2.15 -2.30
CA GLU A 563 -22.99 -2.75 -1.40
C GLU A 563 -22.56 -2.54 0.05
N VAL A 564 -23.17 -1.56 0.73
CA VAL A 564 -22.80 -1.20 2.11
C VAL A 564 -23.08 -2.37 3.06
N PRO A 565 -22.05 -3.00 3.66
CA PRO A 565 -22.26 -4.17 4.49
C PRO A 565 -23.00 -3.80 5.79
N GLN A 566 -23.54 -4.81 6.47
CA GLN A 566 -24.28 -4.63 7.72
C GLN A 566 -23.34 -4.43 8.92
N GLN A 567 -22.48 -3.41 8.84
CA GLN A 567 -21.56 -2.99 9.89
C GLN A 567 -22.01 -1.65 10.49
N SER A 568 -21.49 -1.33 11.68
CA SER A 568 -21.90 -0.12 12.42
C SER A 568 -21.09 1.13 12.07
N PHE A 569 -19.94 0.96 11.42
CA PHE A 569 -19.00 2.03 11.10
C PHE A 569 -18.03 1.57 10.00
N PHE A 570 -17.43 2.53 9.33
CA PHE A 570 -16.45 2.36 8.25
C PHE A 570 -15.26 3.30 8.47
N SER A 571 -14.24 3.17 7.64
CA SER A 571 -13.07 4.06 7.70
C SER A 571 -12.79 4.72 6.37
N ALA A 572 -12.11 5.86 6.43
CA ALA A 572 -11.53 6.49 5.27
C ALA A 572 -10.13 7.01 5.59
N ARG A 573 -9.29 7.10 4.57
CA ARG A 573 -7.97 7.76 4.62
C ARG A 573 -7.95 8.89 3.62
N VAL A 574 -7.19 9.93 3.93
CA VAL A 574 -7.07 11.12 3.10
C VAL A 574 -5.63 11.32 2.67
N PHE A 575 -5.44 11.74 1.42
CA PHE A 575 -4.15 12.19 0.91
C PHE A 575 -4.40 13.31 -0.10
N GLN A 576 -3.88 14.51 0.17
CA GLN A 576 -4.20 15.72 -0.60
C GLN A 576 -5.72 15.87 -0.80
N GLN A 577 -6.22 15.92 -2.04
CA GLN A 577 -7.64 15.94 -2.39
C GLN A 577 -8.33 14.58 -2.48
N TYR A 578 -7.57 13.49 -2.36
CA TYR A 578 -8.07 12.15 -2.56
C TYR A 578 -8.59 11.56 -1.26
N LEU A 579 -9.78 10.97 -1.35
CA LEU A 579 -10.43 10.26 -0.26
C LEU A 579 -10.54 8.79 -0.62
N VAL A 580 -9.93 7.93 0.19
CA VAL A 580 -10.02 6.47 0.06
C VAL A 580 -10.98 5.95 1.12
N VAL A 581 -12.13 5.44 0.70
CA VAL A 581 -13.19 4.95 1.60
C VAL A 581 -13.19 3.43 1.60
N ASP A 582 -13.08 2.85 2.80
CA ASP A 582 -12.97 1.40 3.02
C ASP A 582 -14.23 0.85 3.70
N PHE A 583 -14.91 -0.04 2.98
CA PHE A 583 -16.10 -0.77 3.45
C PHE A 583 -15.76 -2.20 3.92
N GLY A 584 -14.48 -2.57 3.95
CA GLY A 584 -13.95 -3.81 4.48
C GLY A 584 -13.60 -4.83 3.40
N SER A 585 -14.57 -5.24 2.57
CA SER A 585 -14.32 -6.14 1.42
C SER A 585 -13.90 -5.40 0.17
N GLU A 586 -14.14 -4.11 0.10
CA GLU A 586 -13.79 -3.25 -1.03
C GLU A 586 -13.53 -1.84 -0.56
N PHE A 587 -12.76 -1.12 -1.35
CA PHE A 587 -12.56 0.32 -1.20
C PHE A 587 -12.70 1.03 -2.54
N PHE A 588 -12.92 2.33 -2.48
CA PHE A 588 -12.88 3.19 -3.66
C PHE A 588 -12.15 4.50 -3.39
N VAL A 589 -11.69 5.13 -4.46
CA VAL A 589 -10.93 6.38 -4.43
C VAL A 589 -11.75 7.48 -5.09
N LEU A 590 -11.97 8.59 -4.36
CA LEU A 590 -12.61 9.79 -4.88
C LEU A 590 -11.60 10.93 -5.02
N ASP A 591 -11.70 11.69 -6.10
CA ASP A 591 -11.19 13.06 -6.17
C ASP A 591 -12.29 14.01 -5.67
N THR A 592 -12.05 14.65 -4.53
CA THR A 592 -13.04 15.53 -3.87
C THR A 592 -12.90 17.00 -4.26
N LEU A 593 -11.83 17.35 -4.99
CA LEU A 593 -11.61 18.70 -5.50
C LEU A 593 -12.28 18.87 -6.85
N ASN A 594 -12.03 17.94 -7.76
CA ASN A 594 -12.66 17.94 -9.08
C ASN A 594 -14.13 17.53 -8.98
N ARG A 595 -14.93 18.09 -9.87
CA ARG A 595 -16.38 17.92 -9.88
C ARG A 595 -16.85 17.31 -11.19
N ASP A 596 -17.78 16.36 -11.11
CA ASP A 596 -18.47 15.84 -12.29
C ASP A 596 -19.53 16.84 -12.81
N SER A 597 -20.26 16.47 -13.87
CA SER A 597 -21.30 17.32 -14.46
C SER A 597 -22.47 17.63 -13.52
N GLU A 598 -22.61 16.90 -12.41
CA GLU A 598 -23.64 17.08 -11.39
C GLU A 598 -23.08 17.75 -10.13
N ASP A 599 -21.90 18.36 -10.22
CA ASP A 599 -21.16 19.00 -9.12
C ASP A 599 -20.79 18.04 -7.97
N ARG A 600 -20.54 16.77 -8.28
CA ARG A 600 -20.18 15.74 -7.29
C ARG A 600 -18.71 15.35 -7.36
N PRO A 601 -18.12 14.81 -6.27
CA PRO A 601 -16.79 14.20 -6.32
C PRO A 601 -16.68 13.16 -7.43
N VAL A 602 -15.50 13.09 -8.06
CA VAL A 602 -15.24 12.19 -9.17
C VAL A 602 -14.75 10.85 -8.62
N LEU A 603 -15.43 9.76 -9.00
CA LEU A 603 -14.95 8.40 -8.75
C LEU A 603 -13.79 8.10 -9.69
N LEU A 604 -12.62 7.78 -9.14
CA LEU A 604 -11.46 7.40 -9.93
C LEU A 604 -11.52 5.90 -10.27
N TRP A 605 -11.61 5.06 -9.25
CA TRP A 605 -11.71 3.60 -9.38
C TRP A 605 -12.07 2.96 -8.02
N LYS A 606 -12.32 1.64 -8.04
CA LYS A 606 -12.59 0.80 -6.86
C LYS A 606 -11.83 -0.52 -6.93
N GLN A 607 -11.65 -1.17 -5.79
CA GLN A 607 -10.93 -2.43 -5.69
C GLN A 607 -11.47 -3.33 -4.57
N THR A 608 -11.63 -4.60 -4.90
CA THR A 608 -12.00 -5.65 -3.94
C THR A 608 -10.76 -6.13 -3.18
N LEU A 609 -10.90 -6.30 -1.86
CA LEU A 609 -9.87 -6.73 -0.91
C LEU A 609 -9.97 -8.23 -0.56
N MET A 610 -10.69 -9.01 -1.36
CA MET A 610 -10.88 -10.45 -1.17
C MET A 610 -10.15 -11.22 -2.27
N ALA A 611 -9.52 -12.34 -1.91
CA ALA A 611 -8.94 -13.26 -2.88
C ALA A 611 -10.04 -14.18 -3.45
N GLY A 612 -10.34 -14.04 -4.74
CA GLY A 612 -11.33 -14.89 -5.42
C GLY A 612 -12.76 -14.32 -5.43
N PRO A 613 -13.70 -15.02 -6.11
CA PRO A 613 -15.08 -14.57 -6.24
C PRO A 613 -15.82 -14.63 -4.89
N PRO A 614 -16.68 -13.64 -4.58
CA PRO A 614 -17.42 -13.60 -3.32
C PRO A 614 -18.35 -14.81 -3.19
N SER A 615 -18.28 -15.48 -2.04
CA SER A 615 -19.17 -16.56 -1.64
C SER A 615 -20.42 -16.00 -0.95
N VAL A 616 -21.56 -16.68 -1.11
CA VAL A 616 -22.83 -16.34 -0.45
C VAL A 616 -22.73 -16.39 1.09
N ARG A 617 -21.64 -16.95 1.64
CA ARG A 617 -21.36 -17.04 3.08
C ARG A 617 -20.41 -15.97 3.61
N ASP A 618 -19.96 -15.01 2.79
CA ASP A 618 -18.98 -14.02 3.20
C ASP A 618 -19.61 -12.94 4.10
N TYR A 619 -19.90 -13.32 5.34
CA TYR A 619 -20.24 -12.37 6.39
C TYR A 619 -18.97 -11.65 6.81
N ILE A 620 -18.89 -10.36 6.51
CA ILE A 620 -17.77 -9.50 6.86
C ILE A 620 -17.94 -9.03 8.30
N THR A 621 -16.86 -8.98 9.06
CA THR A 621 -16.80 -8.30 10.37
C THR A 621 -15.66 -7.30 10.37
N ILE A 622 -15.94 -6.10 10.88
CA ILE A 622 -14.94 -5.04 11.04
C ILE A 622 -14.63 -4.87 12.52
N GLU A 623 -13.39 -5.15 12.91
CA GLU A 623 -12.85 -4.87 14.23
C GLU A 623 -12.15 -3.52 14.23
N ARG A 624 -12.51 -2.65 15.18
CA ARG A 624 -11.88 -1.33 15.38
C ARG A 624 -10.99 -1.36 16.62
N THR A 625 -9.73 -0.99 16.46
CA THR A 625 -8.74 -0.92 17.54
C THR A 625 -8.11 0.47 17.63
N GLY A 626 -7.43 0.76 18.74
CA GLY A 626 -6.86 2.09 19.00
C GLY A 626 -7.88 3.09 19.54
N VAL A 627 -7.42 4.01 20.41
CA VAL A 627 -8.31 4.98 21.07
C VAL A 627 -8.37 6.30 20.29
N ALA A 628 -7.21 6.88 19.98
CA ALA A 628 -7.08 8.12 19.22
C ALA A 628 -7.30 7.88 17.72
N PRO A 629 -8.00 8.77 16.98
CA PRO A 629 -8.27 8.61 15.53
C PRO A 629 -7.03 8.30 14.68
N VAL A 630 -5.89 8.93 14.97
CA VAL A 630 -4.62 8.71 14.26
C VAL A 630 -4.02 7.31 14.50
N LEU A 631 -4.32 6.69 15.65
CA LEU A 631 -3.86 5.34 16.02
C LEU A 631 -4.90 4.25 15.73
N ARG A 632 -6.03 4.60 15.08
CA ARG A 632 -7.09 3.62 14.82
C ARG A 632 -6.72 2.71 13.67
N GLU A 633 -6.97 1.42 13.88
CA GLU A 633 -6.91 0.41 12.83
C GLU A 633 -8.26 -0.30 12.70
N TYR A 634 -8.62 -0.56 11.45
CA TYR A 634 -9.81 -1.29 11.07
C TYR A 634 -9.33 -2.61 10.46
N VAL A 635 -9.66 -3.70 11.14
CA VAL A 635 -9.26 -5.05 10.74
C VAL A 635 -10.51 -5.78 10.26
N THR A 636 -10.50 -6.15 8.99
CA THR A 636 -11.63 -6.82 8.37
C THR A 636 -11.41 -8.31 8.30
N ARG A 637 -12.43 -9.09 8.63
CA ARG A 637 -12.42 -10.56 8.53
C ARG A 637 -13.65 -11.10 7.84
N ASN A 638 -13.53 -12.24 7.17
CA ASN A 638 -14.67 -13.00 6.65
C ASN A 638 -15.27 -13.92 7.75
N ALA A 639 -16.28 -14.72 7.36
CA ALA A 639 -16.96 -15.65 8.26
C ALA A 639 -16.02 -16.73 8.83
N ASP A 640 -15.00 -17.12 8.06
CA ASP A 640 -13.97 -18.09 8.46
C ASP A 640 -12.88 -17.45 9.34
N ARG A 641 -13.03 -16.15 9.68
CA ARG A 641 -12.10 -15.32 10.46
C ARG A 641 -10.78 -15.05 9.78
N GLU A 642 -10.67 -15.32 8.48
CA GLU A 642 -9.52 -14.96 7.69
C GLU A 642 -9.44 -13.43 7.59
N LEU A 643 -8.23 -12.87 7.67
CA LEU A 643 -8.05 -11.44 7.43
C LEU A 643 -8.28 -11.16 5.95
N LEU A 644 -9.14 -10.19 5.67
CA LEU A 644 -9.25 -9.62 4.33
C LEU A 644 -8.09 -8.66 4.07
N GLY A 645 -8.05 -8.15 2.84
CA GLY A 645 -7.07 -7.18 2.42
C GLY A 645 -7.10 -5.88 3.23
N ARG A 646 -6.02 -5.11 3.14
CA ARG A 646 -5.87 -3.86 3.88
C ARG A 646 -5.15 -2.81 3.04
N ILE A 647 -5.57 -1.57 3.19
CA ILE A 647 -4.94 -0.39 2.60
C ILE A 647 -3.84 0.13 3.53
N GLY A 648 -2.71 0.53 2.97
CA GLY A 648 -1.60 1.13 3.70
C GLY A 648 -1.22 2.48 3.14
N THR A 649 -0.08 2.54 2.45
CA THR A 649 0.53 3.75 1.89
C THR A 649 -0.35 4.39 0.82
N ILE A 650 -0.53 5.71 0.89
CA ILE A 650 -1.14 6.52 -0.16
C ILE A 650 -0.21 7.72 -0.39
N ASN A 651 0.18 7.97 -1.63
CA ASN A 651 0.98 9.14 -2.03
C ASN A 651 0.57 9.63 -3.43
N GLU A 652 1.27 10.63 -3.98
CA GLU A 652 0.90 11.28 -5.24
C GLU A 652 0.94 10.35 -6.47
N ASP A 653 1.76 9.31 -6.43
CA ASP A 653 2.01 8.38 -7.55
C ASP A 653 1.16 7.10 -7.42
N PHE A 654 1.01 6.54 -6.20
CA PHE A 654 0.38 5.24 -5.99
C PHE A 654 -0.32 5.08 -4.64
N ILE A 655 -1.18 4.07 -4.59
CA ILE A 655 -1.73 3.49 -3.36
C ILE A 655 -1.26 2.05 -3.22
N CYS A 656 -0.83 1.68 -2.02
CA CYS A 656 -0.52 0.30 -1.65
C CYS A 656 -1.67 -0.32 -0.88
N TYR A 657 -2.03 -1.53 -1.29
CA TYR A 657 -2.95 -2.39 -0.57
C TYR A 657 -2.46 -3.84 -0.62
N GLN A 658 -2.90 -4.63 0.34
CA GLN A 658 -2.56 -6.04 0.45
C GLN A 658 -3.80 -6.90 0.24
N ILE A 659 -3.68 -8.01 -0.48
CA ILE A 659 -4.69 -9.06 -0.60
C ILE A 659 -3.98 -10.38 -0.32
N GLY A 660 -4.38 -11.08 0.75
CA GLY A 660 -3.68 -12.31 1.18
C GLY A 660 -2.19 -12.06 1.43
N SER A 661 -1.33 -12.79 0.70
CA SER A 661 0.13 -12.66 0.80
C SER A 661 0.73 -11.63 -0.17
N GLU A 662 -0.11 -10.93 -0.92
CA GLU A 662 0.29 -10.08 -2.03
C GLU A 662 0.18 -8.62 -1.65
N LEU A 663 1.30 -7.90 -1.68
CA LEU A 663 1.34 -6.44 -1.58
C LEU A 663 1.37 -5.84 -2.99
N ILE A 664 0.41 -4.96 -3.25
CA ILE A 664 0.13 -4.41 -4.58
C ILE A 664 0.24 -2.90 -4.48
N ALA A 665 1.05 -2.29 -5.36
CA ALA A 665 1.04 -0.86 -5.61
C ALA A 665 0.28 -0.58 -6.91
N ALA A 666 -0.74 0.27 -6.86
CA ALA A 666 -1.53 0.68 -8.01
C ALA A 666 -1.46 2.21 -8.19
N ASP A 667 -1.49 2.68 -9.44
CA ASP A 667 -1.50 4.12 -9.73
C ASP A 667 -2.72 4.76 -9.07
N LEU A 668 -2.51 5.86 -8.32
CA LEU A 668 -3.57 6.46 -7.52
C LEU A 668 -4.75 6.97 -8.39
N LEU A 669 -4.49 7.42 -9.61
CA LEU A 669 -5.51 7.99 -10.50
C LEU A 669 -6.25 6.93 -11.31
N THR A 670 -5.57 5.85 -11.72
CA THR A 670 -6.16 4.86 -12.65
C THR A 670 -6.48 3.51 -12.02
N GLY A 671 -5.87 3.17 -10.89
CA GLY A 671 -5.97 1.84 -10.28
C GLY A 671 -5.17 0.76 -11.01
N GLU A 672 -4.44 1.11 -12.07
CA GLU A 672 -3.58 0.17 -12.77
C GLU A 672 -2.42 -0.28 -11.87
N VAL A 673 -2.20 -1.59 -11.79
CA VAL A 673 -1.13 -2.14 -10.96
C VAL A 673 0.25 -1.77 -11.54
N ILE A 674 1.05 -1.10 -10.71
CA ILE A 674 2.42 -0.67 -10.98
C ILE A 674 3.39 -1.80 -10.66
N TRP A 675 3.25 -2.42 -9.48
CA TRP A 675 4.00 -3.62 -9.12
C TRP A 675 3.25 -4.42 -8.07
N LYS A 676 3.64 -5.69 -7.96
CA LYS A 676 3.10 -6.66 -7.04
C LYS A 676 4.23 -7.47 -6.44
N ARG A 677 4.17 -7.74 -5.14
CA ARG A 677 5.13 -8.57 -4.40
C ARG A 677 4.38 -9.62 -3.60
N GLN A 678 4.81 -10.87 -3.69
CA GLN A 678 4.23 -11.95 -2.89
C GLN A 678 5.10 -12.28 -1.66
N GLY A 679 4.59 -13.15 -0.79
CA GLY A 679 5.30 -13.58 0.42
C GLY A 679 5.22 -12.58 1.58
N ILE A 680 4.35 -11.58 1.49
CA ILE A 680 4.09 -10.65 2.60
C ILE A 680 3.14 -11.34 3.59
N GLY A 681 3.49 -11.36 4.87
CA GLY A 681 2.63 -11.98 5.88
C GLY A 681 1.25 -11.32 5.92
N ILE A 682 0.18 -12.11 6.03
CA ILE A 682 -1.23 -11.64 5.94
C ILE A 682 -1.56 -10.57 7.01
N SER A 683 -0.89 -10.62 8.17
CA SER A 683 -1.04 -9.66 9.26
C SER A 683 0.00 -8.54 9.26
N SER A 684 0.85 -8.44 8.23
CA SER A 684 1.85 -7.37 8.11
C SER A 684 1.16 -6.03 7.98
N ARG A 685 1.76 -4.93 8.46
CA ARG A 685 1.33 -3.53 8.22
C ARG A 685 2.21 -2.88 7.18
N HIS A 686 1.69 -1.92 6.42
CA HIS A 686 2.51 -1.19 5.46
C HIS A 686 2.17 0.29 5.41
N TYR A 687 3.22 1.12 5.37
CA TYR A 687 3.21 2.59 5.38
C TYR A 687 4.32 3.09 4.46
N GLY A 688 4.38 4.37 4.12
CA GLY A 688 5.42 4.84 3.20
C GLY A 688 5.22 6.27 2.74
N ASP A 689 6.22 6.77 2.03
CA ASP A 689 6.21 8.05 1.35
C ASP A 689 6.18 7.83 -0.18
N ALA A 690 6.46 8.87 -0.96
CA ALA A 690 6.52 8.79 -2.42
C ALA A 690 7.67 7.93 -2.97
N GLU A 691 8.70 7.67 -2.16
CA GLU A 691 9.93 6.99 -2.57
C GLU A 691 10.06 5.59 -1.96
N HIS A 692 9.43 5.33 -0.81
CA HIS A 692 9.61 4.12 -0.01
C HIS A 692 8.27 3.54 0.49
N VAL A 693 8.19 2.21 0.58
CA VAL A 693 7.11 1.47 1.25
C VAL A 693 7.72 0.61 2.34
N ILE A 694 7.35 0.86 3.59
CA ILE A 694 7.82 0.15 4.78
C ILE A 694 6.81 -0.92 5.14
N VAL A 695 7.25 -2.17 5.16
CA VAL A 695 6.45 -3.34 5.57
C VAL A 695 6.91 -3.81 6.94
N ILE A 696 5.96 -3.92 7.85
CA ILE A 696 6.15 -4.39 9.23
C ILE A 696 5.51 -5.77 9.33
N ALA A 697 6.32 -6.81 9.48
CA ALA A 697 5.78 -8.17 9.62
C ALA A 697 4.85 -8.27 10.84
N GLY A 698 3.71 -8.93 10.68
CA GLY A 698 2.73 -9.12 11.76
C GLY A 698 3.31 -9.92 12.94
N GLN A 699 2.66 -9.84 14.11
CA GLN A 699 3.10 -10.31 15.45
C GLN A 699 3.48 -11.80 15.60
N VAL A 700 3.67 -12.56 14.54
CA VAL A 700 3.97 -14.00 14.57
C VAL A 700 5.42 -14.26 15.01
N GLN A 701 6.35 -13.34 14.77
CA GLN A 701 7.75 -13.49 15.20
C GLN A 701 7.99 -12.91 16.61
N SER A 702 8.98 -13.43 17.34
CA SER A 702 9.46 -12.84 18.62
C SER A 702 10.28 -11.57 18.38
N GLU A 703 10.72 -11.35 17.14
CA GLU A 703 11.48 -10.19 16.69
C GLU A 703 10.76 -9.56 15.50
N GLN A 704 10.44 -8.27 15.57
CA GLN A 704 9.80 -7.55 14.47
C GLN A 704 10.84 -6.99 13.50
N TRP A 705 10.76 -7.42 12.25
CA TRP A 705 11.56 -6.90 11.15
C TRP A 705 10.75 -5.87 10.35
N TYR A 706 11.45 -4.84 9.89
CA TYR A 706 10.93 -3.73 9.10
C TYR A 706 11.65 -3.77 7.75
N GLU A 707 10.92 -4.09 6.69
CA GLU A 707 11.45 -4.08 5.33
C GLU A 707 11.13 -2.74 4.68
N VAL A 708 12.16 -2.03 4.21
CA VAL A 708 11.99 -0.82 3.42
C VAL A 708 12.11 -1.20 1.96
N LEU A 709 10.99 -1.09 1.24
CA LEU A 709 10.85 -1.38 -0.17
C LEU A 709 10.95 -0.10 -1.00
N SER A 710 11.46 -0.22 -2.22
CA SER A 710 11.36 0.82 -3.23
C SER A 710 9.93 0.99 -3.71
N SER A 711 9.43 2.23 -3.69
CA SER A 711 8.15 2.60 -4.32
C SER A 711 8.07 2.26 -5.81
N GLN A 712 9.21 2.20 -6.51
CA GLN A 712 9.23 2.05 -7.96
C GLN A 712 9.03 0.60 -8.36
N ASN A 713 9.58 -0.36 -7.63
CA ASN A 713 9.59 -1.77 -8.07
C ASN A 713 9.36 -2.79 -6.96
N GLY A 714 9.12 -2.37 -5.72
CA GLY A 714 8.89 -3.27 -4.59
C GLY A 714 10.13 -4.05 -4.15
N ASP A 715 11.33 -3.71 -4.62
CA ASP A 715 12.58 -4.34 -4.17
C ASP A 715 12.94 -3.86 -2.76
N VAL A 716 13.48 -4.77 -1.94
CA VAL A 716 14.00 -4.44 -0.61
C VAL A 716 15.24 -3.56 -0.77
N ILE A 717 15.14 -2.31 -0.32
CA ILE A 717 16.25 -1.37 -0.22
C ILE A 717 17.04 -1.64 1.06
N ASN A 718 16.33 -1.82 2.17
CA ASN A 718 16.94 -1.99 3.48
C ASN A 718 16.04 -2.82 4.43
N THR A 719 16.62 -3.33 5.51
CA THR A 719 15.90 -4.07 6.53
C THR A 719 16.38 -3.66 7.92
N PHE A 720 15.44 -3.37 8.81
CA PHE A 720 15.71 -2.92 10.16
C PHE A 720 15.09 -3.84 11.20
N LYS A 721 15.68 -3.79 12.38
CA LYS A 721 15.19 -4.46 13.58
C LYS A 721 15.30 -3.45 14.73
N LEU A 722 14.24 -3.35 15.53
CA LEU A 722 14.27 -2.53 16.74
C LEU A 722 15.20 -3.14 17.78
N LYS A 723 15.75 -2.29 18.66
CA LYS A 723 16.57 -2.75 19.78
C LYS A 723 15.71 -3.54 20.77
N GLU A 724 16.35 -4.40 21.56
CA GLU A 724 15.65 -5.09 22.65
C GLU A 724 15.09 -4.07 23.65
N GLY A 725 13.81 -4.21 24.02
CA GLY A 725 13.10 -3.25 24.88
C GLY A 725 12.48 -2.04 24.17
N GLU A 726 12.74 -1.85 22.87
CA GLU A 726 12.16 -0.79 22.06
C GLU A 726 10.84 -1.24 21.40
N ALA A 727 9.76 -0.49 21.60
CA ALA A 727 8.43 -0.80 21.07
C ALA A 727 7.97 0.23 20.02
N PRO A 728 7.38 -0.21 18.89
CA PRO A 728 6.80 0.71 17.90
C PRO A 728 5.47 1.28 18.39
N ILE A 729 5.25 2.58 18.16
CA ILE A 729 4.03 3.29 18.55
C ILE A 729 3.22 3.70 17.34
N PHE A 730 3.85 4.40 16.40
CA PHE A 730 3.17 4.94 15.22
C PHE A 730 4.14 5.03 14.05
N ALA A 731 3.73 4.55 12.89
CA ALA A 731 4.49 4.62 11.65
C ALA A 731 3.71 5.47 10.64
N PHE A 732 4.41 6.38 9.99
CA PHE A 732 3.85 7.24 8.96
C PHE A 732 4.98 7.66 8.02
N GLU A 733 4.68 7.82 6.74
CA GLU A 733 5.71 8.09 5.73
C GLU A 733 6.89 7.10 5.87
N ARG A 734 8.12 7.63 5.99
CA ARG A 734 9.34 6.87 6.28
C ARG A 734 9.75 6.86 7.76
N TYR A 735 8.92 7.43 8.63
CA TYR A 735 9.25 7.66 10.02
C TYR A 735 8.57 6.64 10.93
N LEU A 736 9.27 6.31 12.02
CA LEU A 736 8.75 5.45 13.07
C LEU A 736 8.94 6.11 14.43
N LEU A 737 7.83 6.34 15.12
CA LEU A 737 7.81 6.71 16.53
C LEU A 737 7.93 5.45 17.37
N THR A 738 8.94 5.39 18.23
CA THR A 738 9.20 4.27 19.14
C THR A 738 9.28 4.72 20.59
N LEU A 739 9.10 3.77 21.50
CA LEU A 739 9.17 3.97 22.94
C LEU A 739 10.15 2.95 23.54
N THR A 740 11.11 3.44 24.29
CA THR A 740 12.04 2.62 25.09
C THR A 740 11.72 2.82 26.58
N ILE A 741 11.81 1.76 27.38
CA ILE A 741 11.72 1.84 28.84
C ILE A 741 13.13 1.65 29.40
N GLU A 742 13.64 2.66 30.11
CA GLU A 742 14.95 2.65 30.74
C GLU A 742 14.94 1.88 32.07
N GLU A 743 16.13 1.56 32.61
CA GLU A 743 16.27 0.83 33.88
C GLU A 743 15.64 1.56 35.08
N ASP A 744 15.64 2.91 35.04
CA ASP A 744 15.02 3.77 36.06
C ASP A 744 13.49 3.91 35.87
N LYS A 745 12.92 3.14 34.93
CA LYS A 745 11.51 3.20 34.49
C LYS A 745 11.08 4.52 33.83
N SER A 746 12.02 5.42 33.56
CA SER A 746 11.74 6.51 32.63
C SER A 746 11.49 5.92 31.24
N ARG A 747 10.73 6.64 30.44
CA ARG A 747 10.38 6.23 29.08
C ARG A 747 10.93 7.25 28.11
N LEU A 748 11.56 6.78 27.06
CA LEU A 748 12.15 7.63 26.04
C LEU A 748 11.38 7.44 24.74
N LEU A 749 10.79 8.52 24.24
CA LEU A 749 10.15 8.55 22.92
C LEU A 749 11.18 8.97 21.89
N HIS A 750 11.23 8.25 20.76
CA HIS A 750 12.16 8.53 19.67
C HIS A 750 11.39 8.61 18.35
N LEU A 751 11.69 9.62 17.53
CA LEU A 751 11.34 9.59 16.12
C LEU A 751 12.55 9.21 15.30
N LYS A 752 12.42 8.18 14.48
CA LYS A 752 13.49 7.66 13.62
C LYS A 752 13.13 7.74 12.15
N ASP A 753 14.09 8.16 11.32
CA ASP A 753 14.03 8.00 9.86
C ASP A 753 14.51 6.60 9.52
N LEU A 754 13.57 5.74 9.11
CA LEU A 754 13.87 4.35 8.79
C LEU A 754 14.63 4.19 7.48
N VAL A 755 14.77 5.21 6.63
CA VAL A 755 15.57 5.09 5.41
C VAL A 755 17.04 5.36 5.72
N LYS A 756 17.30 6.42 6.50
CA LYS A 756 18.66 6.84 6.86
C LYS A 756 19.23 6.16 8.09
N ASN A 757 18.38 5.50 8.89
CA ASN A 757 18.72 4.98 10.21
C ASN A 757 19.19 6.07 11.19
N GLU A 758 18.57 7.24 11.11
CA GLU A 758 18.92 8.40 11.92
C GLU A 758 17.78 8.71 12.90
N GLU A 759 18.15 9.02 14.15
CA GLU A 759 17.21 9.59 15.11
C GLU A 759 17.05 11.07 14.79
N ILE A 760 15.79 11.51 14.62
CA ILE A 760 15.46 12.90 14.32
C ILE A 760 15.39 13.71 15.61
N TRP A 761 14.66 13.20 16.59
CA TRP A 761 14.56 13.78 17.92
C TRP A 761 14.19 12.69 18.94
N ASN A 762 14.47 12.96 20.21
CA ASN A 762 14.01 12.16 21.34
C ASN A 762 13.47 13.06 22.46
N THR A 763 12.62 12.50 23.33
CA THR A 763 12.12 13.21 24.51
C THR A 763 11.79 12.24 25.64
N SER A 764 12.11 12.64 26.87
CA SER A 764 11.96 11.82 28.07
C SER A 764 10.62 12.03 28.76
N LEU A 765 10.00 10.93 29.18
CA LEU A 765 8.77 10.88 29.94
C LEU A 765 9.00 10.17 31.27
N SER A 766 8.48 10.72 32.36
CA SER A 766 8.44 9.98 33.63
C SER A 766 7.50 8.76 33.55
N GLU A 767 7.64 7.80 34.47
CA GLU A 767 6.80 6.60 34.55
C GLU A 767 5.30 6.93 34.54
N SER A 768 4.91 8.04 35.19
CA SER A 768 3.52 8.45 35.36
C SER A 768 3.03 9.49 34.33
N SER A 769 3.89 10.00 33.44
CA SER A 769 3.43 10.86 32.34
C SER A 769 2.56 10.04 31.36
N ILE A 770 1.74 10.66 30.54
CA ILE A 770 1.07 9.97 29.42
C ILE A 770 1.10 10.85 28.19
N TYR A 771 0.96 10.24 27.01
CA TYR A 771 0.96 10.97 25.75
C TYR A 771 -0.11 10.43 24.80
N THR A 772 -0.42 11.22 23.78
CA THR A 772 -1.31 10.85 22.68
C THR A 772 -0.90 11.59 21.42
N LEU A 773 -1.42 11.17 20.28
CA LEU A 773 -1.13 11.76 18.98
C LEU A 773 -2.38 12.46 18.42
N GLY A 774 -2.19 13.64 17.84
CA GLY A 774 -3.19 14.35 17.02
C GLY A 774 -3.14 13.90 15.55
N GLN A 775 -4.14 14.28 14.75
CA GLN A 775 -4.19 13.94 13.32
C GLN A 775 -3.32 14.85 12.44
N ASP A 776 -2.75 15.92 12.99
CA ASP A 776 -2.01 16.94 12.23
C ASP A 776 -0.58 17.05 12.74
N TYR A 777 0.08 15.90 12.88
CA TYR A 777 1.47 15.80 13.30
C TYR A 777 1.71 16.48 14.66
N GLU A 778 0.86 16.18 15.65
CA GLU A 778 0.96 16.70 17.00
C GLU A 778 1.16 15.56 17.99
N ILE A 779 2.00 15.78 19.00
CA ILE A 779 2.06 14.93 20.19
C ILE A 779 1.68 15.77 21.40
N VAL A 780 0.70 15.28 22.17
CA VAL A 780 0.25 15.92 23.40
C VAL A 780 0.67 15.06 24.56
N MET A 781 1.30 15.66 25.57
CA MET A 781 1.81 15.00 26.75
C MET A 781 1.17 15.62 28.00
N MET A 782 0.93 14.78 29.01
CA MET A 782 0.47 15.20 30.33
C MET A 782 1.41 14.65 31.39
N HIS A 783 1.99 15.54 32.18
CA HIS A 783 2.88 15.21 33.29
C HIS A 783 2.12 15.14 34.63
N PRO A 784 2.65 14.40 35.63
CA PRO A 784 1.96 14.20 36.92
C PRO A 784 1.71 15.48 37.71
N ASP A 785 2.54 16.50 37.49
CA ASP A 785 2.44 17.82 38.11
C ASP A 785 1.34 18.69 37.48
N GLY A 786 0.62 18.19 36.48
CA GLY A 786 -0.46 18.88 35.79
C GLY A 786 -0.04 19.58 34.50
N THR A 787 1.23 19.54 34.11
CA THR A 787 1.70 20.22 32.89
C THR A 787 1.24 19.47 31.64
N ILE A 788 0.53 20.16 30.75
CA ILE A 788 0.14 19.68 29.42
C ILE A 788 1.05 20.35 28.40
N ALA A 789 1.81 19.57 27.65
CA ALA A 789 2.70 20.06 26.60
C ALA A 789 2.21 19.58 25.23
N VAL A 790 2.25 20.47 24.23
CA VAL A 790 1.95 20.14 22.83
C VAL A 790 3.22 20.34 22.02
N LEU A 791 3.67 19.30 21.34
CA LEU A 791 4.86 19.33 20.50
C LEU A 791 4.48 18.96 19.06
N ASP A 792 5.31 19.40 18.13
CA ASP A 792 5.26 18.95 16.75
C ASP A 792 5.84 17.53 16.62
N LEU A 793 5.10 16.62 15.99
CA LEU A 793 5.52 15.22 15.81
C LEU A 793 6.72 15.12 14.87
N MET A 794 6.88 16.00 13.89
CA MET A 794 7.97 15.93 12.91
C MET A 794 9.27 16.47 13.47
N THR A 795 9.21 17.64 14.12
CA THR A 795 10.42 18.33 14.59
C THR A 795 10.75 18.06 16.06
N GLY A 796 9.77 17.64 16.86
CA GLY A 796 9.90 17.52 18.31
C GLY A 796 9.89 18.87 19.04
N GLU A 797 9.66 19.98 18.32
CA GLU A 797 9.62 21.31 18.91
C GLU A 797 8.33 21.52 19.71
N GLN A 798 8.47 22.06 20.93
CA GLN A 798 7.34 22.41 21.77
C GLN A 798 6.61 23.64 21.19
N LYS A 799 5.33 23.47 20.83
CA LYS A 799 4.46 24.56 20.36
C LYS A 799 4.07 25.47 21.52
N PHE A 800 3.58 24.88 22.62
CA PHE A 800 3.27 25.59 23.86
C PHE A 800 3.09 24.58 25.03
N GLU A 801 3.03 25.11 26.25
CA GLU A 801 2.70 24.37 27.47
C GLU A 801 1.63 25.11 28.28
N VAL A 802 0.82 24.36 29.01
CA VAL A 802 -0.23 24.91 29.87
C VAL A 802 -0.39 24.10 31.15
N LYS A 803 -0.82 24.76 32.24
CA LYS A 803 -1.00 24.11 33.54
C LYS A 803 -2.45 23.64 33.75
N GLY A 804 -2.64 22.33 33.78
CA GLY A 804 -3.86 21.65 34.19
C GLY A 804 -3.85 21.27 35.68
N GLN A 805 -4.69 20.28 36.04
CA GLN A 805 -4.74 19.76 37.42
C GLN A 805 -3.71 18.63 37.60
N PRO A 806 -2.94 18.62 38.70
CA PRO A 806 -2.04 17.53 39.00
C PRO A 806 -2.78 16.19 39.17
N ALA A 807 -2.23 15.13 38.60
CA ALA A 807 -2.78 13.78 38.69
C ALA A 807 -1.67 12.74 38.80
N SER A 808 -1.59 12.05 39.94
CA SER A 808 -0.54 11.06 40.20
C SER A 808 -0.74 9.75 39.43
N LYS A 809 -1.95 9.46 38.97
CA LYS A 809 -2.27 8.27 38.17
C LYS A 809 -3.24 8.62 37.06
N MET A 810 -2.79 8.48 35.83
CA MET A 810 -3.56 8.75 34.62
C MET A 810 -3.60 7.47 33.77
N LEU A 811 -4.73 7.23 33.09
CA LEU A 811 -4.98 6.00 32.34
C LEU A 811 -4.77 6.19 30.84
N ASN A 812 -5.37 7.23 30.27
CA ASN A 812 -5.35 7.52 28.84
C ASN A 812 -5.41 9.03 28.60
N LEU A 813 -4.80 9.48 27.51
CA LEU A 813 -4.86 10.86 27.03
C LEU A 813 -5.44 10.86 25.63
N LEU A 814 -6.32 11.82 25.35
CA LEU A 814 -6.87 12.03 24.02
C LEU A 814 -6.88 13.52 23.72
N VAL A 815 -6.62 13.85 22.46
CA VAL A 815 -6.72 15.21 21.95
C VAL A 815 -7.65 15.20 20.75
N LEU A 816 -8.54 16.17 20.72
CA LEU A 816 -9.28 16.60 19.54
C LEU A 816 -8.96 18.07 19.33
N LYS A 817 -9.18 18.57 18.12
CA LYS A 817 -9.01 19.99 17.84
C LYS A 817 -10.20 20.52 17.07
N ASN A 818 -10.45 21.81 17.22
CA ASN A 818 -11.31 22.54 16.32
C ASN A 818 -10.60 23.81 15.80
N SER A 819 -11.30 24.67 15.08
CA SER A 819 -10.72 25.92 14.57
C SER A 819 -10.14 26.84 15.67
N ARG A 820 -10.65 26.76 16.91
CA ARG A 820 -10.29 27.66 18.03
C ARG A 820 -9.44 27.01 19.11
N GLN A 821 -9.73 25.77 19.50
CA GLN A 821 -9.20 25.17 20.72
C GLN A 821 -8.76 23.70 20.54
N TYR A 822 -7.78 23.28 21.33
CA TYR A 822 -7.49 21.88 21.61
C TYR A 822 -8.39 21.41 22.75
N LEU A 823 -9.03 20.26 22.57
CA LEU A 823 -9.81 19.57 23.58
C LEU A 823 -9.02 18.37 24.08
N VAL A 824 -8.48 18.47 25.31
CA VAL A 824 -7.62 17.46 25.91
C VAL A 824 -8.38 16.70 26.99
N PHE A 825 -8.48 15.38 26.84
CA PHE A 825 -9.20 14.49 27.75
C PHE A 825 -8.21 13.60 28.50
N VAL A 826 -8.09 13.82 29.81
CA VAL A 826 -7.23 13.04 30.71
C VAL A 826 -8.09 12.06 31.49
N SER A 827 -7.99 10.78 31.14
CA SER A 827 -8.75 9.71 31.81
C SER A 827 -8.10 9.34 33.14
N LEU A 828 -8.89 9.31 34.20
CA LEU A 828 -8.48 8.97 35.56
C LEU A 828 -9.16 7.67 36.02
N PRO A 829 -8.59 6.97 37.01
CA PRO A 829 -9.23 5.80 37.60
C PRO A 829 -10.65 6.10 38.11
N TYR A 830 -11.63 5.38 37.58
CA TYR A 830 -13.02 5.47 38.04
C TYR A 830 -13.24 4.60 39.28
N VAL A 831 -13.82 5.18 40.32
CA VAL A 831 -14.24 4.46 41.53
C VAL A 831 -15.76 4.33 41.51
N ALA A 832 -16.27 3.11 41.45
CA ALA A 832 -17.71 2.85 41.42
C ALA A 832 -18.39 3.31 42.72
N LYS A 833 -19.34 4.25 42.60
CA LYS A 833 -20.08 4.83 43.73
C LYS A 833 -21.44 4.18 43.99
N SER A 834 -21.93 3.32 43.10
CA SER A 834 -23.30 2.77 43.17
C SER A 834 -23.39 1.33 42.61
N ARG A 835 -24.53 0.66 42.78
CA ARG A 835 -24.84 -0.64 42.14
C ARG A 835 -25.16 -0.53 40.63
N VAL A 836 -25.07 0.66 40.05
CA VAL A 836 -25.31 0.90 38.64
C VAL A 836 -24.04 0.62 37.85
N THR A 837 -24.16 -0.15 36.77
CA THR A 837 -23.05 -0.41 35.84
C THR A 837 -23.24 0.43 34.58
N PHE A 838 -22.13 0.94 34.06
CA PHE A 838 -22.12 1.73 32.84
C PHE A 838 -21.57 0.92 31.67
N ARG A 839 -22.15 1.14 30.49
CA ARG A 839 -21.73 0.55 29.22
C ARG A 839 -21.58 1.65 28.18
N SER A 840 -20.74 1.39 27.18
CA SER A 840 -20.65 2.29 26.04
C SER A 840 -22.02 2.46 25.37
N LEU A 841 -22.33 3.68 24.93
CA LEU A 841 -23.59 3.95 24.23
C LEU A 841 -23.57 3.33 22.83
N SER A 842 -22.48 3.54 22.07
CA SER A 842 -22.25 2.96 20.75
C SER A 842 -20.98 2.12 20.70
N LEU A 843 -20.75 1.41 19.60
CA LEU A 843 -19.48 0.72 19.34
C LEU A 843 -18.31 1.68 19.00
N THR A 844 -18.62 2.94 18.63
CA THR A 844 -17.64 4.00 18.35
C THR A 844 -17.30 4.83 19.59
N SER A 845 -18.18 4.84 20.60
CA SER A 845 -18.05 5.60 21.83
C SER A 845 -16.92 5.06 22.74
N PHE A 846 -16.13 5.97 23.28
CA PHE A 846 -15.08 5.71 24.26
C PHE A 846 -15.56 6.05 25.67
N LEU A 847 -15.36 5.12 26.61
CA LEU A 847 -15.70 5.35 28.01
C LEU A 847 -14.66 6.24 28.67
N PHE A 848 -15.12 7.34 29.26
CA PHE A 848 -14.30 8.39 29.83
C PHE A 848 -14.75 8.75 31.25
N SER A 849 -13.78 8.89 32.15
CA SER A 849 -13.99 9.51 33.45
C SER A 849 -12.68 10.22 33.82
N GLY A 850 -12.73 11.51 34.13
CA GLY A 850 -11.53 12.30 34.37
C GLY A 850 -11.71 13.78 34.10
N MET A 851 -10.68 14.44 33.57
CA MET A 851 -10.65 15.88 33.32
C MET A 851 -10.64 16.18 31.82
N ALA A 852 -11.53 17.08 31.38
CA ALA A 852 -11.48 17.69 30.06
C ALA A 852 -10.92 19.11 30.17
N TYR A 853 -10.02 19.48 29.26
CA TYR A 853 -9.43 20.82 29.18
C TYR A 853 -9.69 21.39 27.80
N SER A 854 -9.93 22.70 27.74
CA SER A 854 -9.87 23.46 26.50
C SER A 854 -8.70 24.43 26.55
N ILE A 855 -7.90 24.43 25.48
CA ILE A 855 -6.71 25.25 25.33
C ILE A 855 -6.83 26.01 24.02
N ASP A 856 -6.66 27.32 24.04
CA ASP A 856 -6.70 28.15 22.83
C ASP A 856 -5.54 27.78 21.89
N ARG A 857 -5.82 27.56 20.60
CA ARG A 857 -4.82 27.09 19.62
C ARG A 857 -3.83 28.17 19.23
N GLN A 858 -4.22 29.44 19.30
CA GLN A 858 -3.37 30.55 18.90
C GLN A 858 -2.47 31.00 20.05
N THR A 859 -3.04 31.12 21.25
CA THR A 859 -2.30 31.64 22.41
C THR A 859 -1.68 30.55 23.28
N GLY A 860 -2.19 29.31 23.21
CA GLY A 860 -1.80 28.23 24.12
C GLY A 860 -2.37 28.38 25.54
N GLU A 861 -3.27 29.32 25.77
CA GLU A 861 -3.84 29.60 27.10
C GLU A 861 -4.97 28.62 27.46
N LEU A 862 -5.07 28.27 28.75
CA LEU A 862 -6.18 27.46 29.25
C LEU A 862 -7.48 28.27 29.23
N MET A 863 -8.45 27.85 28.42
CA MET A 863 -9.76 28.49 28.35
C MET A 863 -10.67 28.03 29.48
N TRP A 864 -10.78 26.71 29.69
CA TRP A 864 -11.59 26.13 30.76
C TRP A 864 -11.14 24.70 31.08
N SER A 865 -11.57 24.19 32.25
CA SER A 865 -11.38 22.80 32.64
C SER A 865 -12.65 22.25 33.29
N LEU A 866 -13.00 21.01 33.00
CA LEU A 866 -14.24 20.39 33.43
C LEU A 866 -14.01 18.94 33.89
N PRO A 867 -14.35 18.58 35.15
CA PRO A 867 -14.42 17.19 35.57
C PRO A 867 -15.64 16.49 34.95
N VAL A 868 -15.42 15.34 34.32
CA VAL A 868 -16.47 14.49 33.75
C VAL A 868 -16.46 13.13 34.45
N ASP A 869 -17.55 12.79 35.12
CA ASP A 869 -17.71 11.54 35.89
C ASP A 869 -18.48 10.52 35.05
N ALA A 870 -17.85 9.38 34.74
CA ALA A 870 -18.40 8.23 34.02
C ALA A 870 -19.32 8.59 32.82
N GLN A 871 -18.72 8.97 31.70
CA GLN A 871 -19.43 9.30 30.47
C GLN A 871 -18.87 8.55 29.26
N GLY A 872 -19.57 8.60 28.13
CA GLY A 872 -19.11 8.09 26.84
C GLY A 872 -18.93 9.24 25.85
N ILE A 873 -17.83 9.23 25.10
CA ILE A 873 -17.52 10.23 24.07
C ILE A 873 -17.53 9.53 22.72
N ASP A 874 -18.38 9.97 21.80
CA ASP A 874 -18.23 9.63 20.38
C ASP A 874 -17.29 10.68 19.74
N PHE A 875 -16.35 10.26 18.91
CA PHE A 875 -15.41 11.19 18.25
C PHE A 875 -15.88 11.60 16.85
N SER A 876 -17.03 11.08 16.40
CA SER A 876 -17.64 11.40 15.10
C SER A 876 -18.60 12.60 15.15
N GLN A 877 -18.73 13.27 16.30
CA GLN A 877 -19.53 14.50 16.43
C GLN A 877 -18.83 15.68 15.75
N PHE A 878 -19.62 16.66 15.33
CA PHE A 878 -19.15 17.90 14.73
C PHE A 878 -18.34 18.73 15.73
N LEU A 879 -17.03 18.89 15.48
CA LEU A 879 -16.09 19.51 16.44
C LEU A 879 -16.08 21.04 16.40
N ASP A 880 -16.56 21.67 15.33
CA ASP A 880 -16.70 23.14 15.24
C ASP A 880 -18.10 23.63 15.67
N LEU A 881 -18.98 22.75 16.15
CA LEU A 881 -20.18 23.16 16.87
C LEU A 881 -19.82 23.73 18.25
N PRO A 882 -20.64 24.65 18.80
CA PRO A 882 -20.40 25.25 20.11
C PRO A 882 -20.64 24.30 21.27
N VAL A 883 -21.05 23.05 21.02
CA VAL A 883 -21.39 22.07 22.05
C VAL A 883 -20.76 20.72 21.76
N MET A 884 -20.45 19.99 22.83
CA MET A 884 -20.03 18.60 22.77
C MET A 884 -20.96 17.73 23.60
N THR A 885 -21.35 16.59 23.03
CA THR A 885 -22.26 15.64 23.67
C THR A 885 -21.51 14.46 24.26
N PHE A 886 -21.97 14.02 25.42
CA PHE A 886 -21.47 12.88 26.17
C PHE A 886 -22.67 11.98 26.49
N GLY A 887 -22.55 10.69 26.20
CA GLY A 887 -23.63 9.73 26.42
C GLY A 887 -23.11 8.38 26.85
N ILE A 888 -23.71 7.83 27.91
CA ILE A 888 -23.34 6.52 28.43
C ILE A 888 -24.59 5.70 28.77
N ARG A 889 -24.55 4.40 28.48
CA ARG A 889 -25.64 3.49 28.83
C ARG A 889 -25.59 3.18 30.32
N ARG A 890 -26.72 3.38 30.99
CA ARG A 890 -26.94 3.07 32.40
C ARG A 890 -27.64 1.71 32.53
N VAL A 891 -27.06 0.80 33.30
CA VAL A 891 -27.63 -0.55 33.57
C VAL A 891 -27.83 -0.71 35.07
N SER A 892 -29.10 -0.66 35.50
CA SER A 892 -29.53 -0.67 36.91
C SER A 892 -30.08 -2.02 37.39
N GLY A 893 -29.95 -3.09 36.61
CA GLY A 893 -30.41 -4.45 36.96
C GLY A 893 -31.94 -4.66 36.91
N VAL A 894 -32.71 -3.60 36.65
CA VAL A 894 -34.16 -3.65 36.41
C VAL A 894 -34.41 -3.41 34.91
N ALA A 895 -35.16 -4.30 34.25
CA ALA A 895 -35.53 -4.10 32.85
C ALA A 895 -36.49 -2.91 32.73
N SER A 896 -36.16 -1.93 31.89
CA SER A 896 -37.04 -0.80 31.56
C SER A 896 -37.87 -1.12 30.33
N ALA A 897 -39.17 -0.78 30.36
CA ALA A 897 -40.06 -0.91 29.22
C ALA A 897 -39.84 0.17 28.14
N ASP A 898 -39.21 1.29 28.51
CA ASP A 898 -39.09 2.50 27.68
C ASP A 898 -37.77 2.59 26.89
N GLY A 899 -37.00 1.50 26.86
CA GLY A 899 -35.71 1.41 26.16
C GLY A 899 -34.50 1.45 27.09
N THR A 900 -33.32 1.65 26.49
CA THR A 900 -32.08 1.72 27.25
C THR A 900 -31.97 3.07 27.96
N GLN A 901 -31.70 3.08 29.27
CA GLN A 901 -31.40 4.31 30.00
C GLN A 901 -30.03 4.86 29.56
N VAL A 902 -29.99 6.15 29.23
CA VAL A 902 -28.79 6.87 28.79
C VAL A 902 -28.60 8.09 29.69
N ASP A 903 -27.43 8.19 30.32
CA ASP A 903 -27.03 9.42 31.02
C ASP A 903 -26.38 10.35 29.99
N LEU A 904 -27.11 11.42 29.63
CA LEU A 904 -26.71 12.42 28.64
C LEU A 904 -26.16 13.66 29.33
N GLN A 905 -25.00 14.13 28.89
CA GLN A 905 -24.41 15.40 29.31
C GLN A 905 -23.99 16.21 28.07
N VAL A 906 -24.28 17.51 28.06
CA VAL A 906 -23.89 18.42 26.98
C VAL A 906 -23.14 19.60 27.56
N VAL A 907 -22.00 19.93 26.95
CA VAL A 907 -21.08 20.97 27.41
C VAL A 907 -20.99 22.05 26.33
N ASP A 908 -21.11 23.31 26.72
CA ASP A 908 -20.80 24.46 25.87
C ASP A 908 -19.28 24.61 25.77
N LEU A 909 -18.76 24.39 24.57
CA LEU A 909 -17.34 24.40 24.27
C LEU A 909 -16.71 25.79 24.37
N ARG A 910 -17.50 26.87 24.41
CA ARG A 910 -16.99 28.25 24.45
C ARG A 910 -16.54 28.66 25.86
N ASN A 911 -17.16 28.11 26.89
CA ASN A 911 -16.92 28.47 28.29
C ASN A 911 -16.78 27.27 29.24
N GLY A 912 -17.08 26.04 28.80
CA GLY A 912 -16.99 24.82 29.60
C GLY A 912 -18.24 24.53 30.44
N ASP A 913 -19.31 25.32 30.30
CA ASP A 913 -20.53 25.16 31.09
C ASP A 913 -21.30 23.89 30.69
N VAL A 914 -21.81 23.17 31.69
CA VAL A 914 -22.70 22.03 31.45
C VAL A 914 -24.11 22.54 31.20
N VAL A 915 -24.50 22.59 29.92
CA VAL A 915 -25.81 23.09 29.47
C VAL A 915 -26.93 22.10 29.80
N LEU A 916 -26.63 20.80 29.74
CA LEU A 916 -27.58 19.73 29.99
C LEU A 916 -26.92 18.57 30.72
N LYS A 917 -27.60 18.02 31.72
CA LYS A 917 -27.22 16.77 32.37
C LYS A 917 -28.47 16.06 32.89
N GLU A 918 -28.88 15.00 32.21
CA GLU A 918 -30.09 14.25 32.57
C GLU A 918 -30.00 12.76 32.18
N THR A 919 -30.81 11.92 32.83
CA THR A 919 -30.99 10.53 32.41
C THR A 919 -32.24 10.45 31.54
N THR A 920 -32.08 9.95 30.32
CA THR A 920 -33.13 9.80 29.32
C THR A 920 -33.22 8.33 28.87
N THR A 921 -34.14 8.00 27.95
CA THR A 921 -34.27 6.66 27.39
C THR A 921 -34.21 6.69 25.86
N SER A 922 -33.56 5.67 25.29
CA SER A 922 -33.43 5.52 23.85
C SER A 922 -33.33 4.06 23.43
N ASN A 923 -33.91 3.75 22.27
CA ASN A 923 -33.71 2.48 21.57
C ASN A 923 -32.56 2.55 20.55
N ARG A 924 -32.01 3.75 20.29
CA ARG A 924 -30.79 3.91 19.51
C ARG A 924 -29.58 3.94 20.42
N LEU A 925 -28.50 3.36 19.92
CA LEU A 925 -27.22 3.21 20.59
C LEU A 925 -26.20 4.20 20.03
N ARG A 926 -26.62 5.41 19.64
CA ARG A 926 -25.78 6.49 19.14
C ARG A 926 -26.47 7.84 19.36
N ILE A 927 -25.69 8.91 19.42
CA ILE A 927 -26.16 10.30 19.47
C ILE A 927 -25.83 10.96 18.13
N TRP A 928 -26.80 11.64 17.54
CA TRP A 928 -26.56 12.52 16.40
C TRP A 928 -26.79 13.96 16.82
N THR A 929 -25.84 14.83 16.52
CA THR A 929 -26.00 16.28 16.55
C THR A 929 -26.36 16.74 15.14
N VAL A 930 -27.54 17.34 15.00
CA VAL A 930 -28.07 17.85 13.73
C VAL A 930 -28.19 19.36 13.86
N PRO A 931 -27.22 20.14 13.34
CA PRO A 931 -27.26 21.58 13.39
C PRO A 931 -28.19 22.17 12.32
N ASP A 932 -28.93 23.20 12.70
CA ASP A 932 -29.62 24.13 11.82
C ASP A 932 -28.89 25.48 11.91
N LEU A 933 -28.07 25.75 10.90
CA LEU A 933 -27.23 26.95 10.86
C LEU A 933 -28.04 28.23 10.62
N GLU A 934 -29.24 28.13 10.04
CA GLU A 934 -30.10 29.29 9.77
C GLU A 934 -30.83 29.75 11.04
N GLN A 935 -31.37 28.80 11.81
CA GLN A 935 -32.05 29.06 13.08
C GLN A 935 -31.10 29.09 14.29
N GLN A 936 -29.81 28.80 14.09
CA GLN A 936 -28.83 28.64 15.17
C GLN A 936 -29.32 27.66 16.24
N ASP A 937 -29.88 26.54 15.78
CA ASP A 937 -30.39 25.47 16.62
C ASP A 937 -29.55 24.20 16.44
N ILE A 938 -29.43 23.39 17.48
CA ILE A 938 -28.81 22.08 17.43
C ILE A 938 -29.78 21.06 18.01
N LEU A 939 -30.22 20.13 17.17
CA LEU A 939 -31.04 19.01 17.58
C LEU A 939 -30.14 17.84 18.01
N ILE A 940 -30.39 17.32 19.20
CA ILE A 940 -29.75 16.11 19.72
C ILE A 940 -30.71 14.94 19.55
N GLU A 941 -30.44 14.10 18.55
CA GLU A 941 -31.16 12.87 18.31
C GLU A 941 -30.46 11.68 18.98
N PRO A 942 -31.21 10.66 19.42
CA PRO A 942 -32.66 10.46 19.26
C PRO A 942 -33.52 11.10 20.36
N PHE A 943 -32.93 11.90 21.24
CA PHE A 943 -33.59 12.38 22.46
C PHE A 943 -34.59 13.53 22.24
N GLN A 944 -34.61 14.13 21.05
CA GLN A 944 -35.49 15.25 20.70
C GLN A 944 -35.30 16.46 21.62
N ILE A 945 -34.03 16.80 21.83
CA ILE A 945 -33.61 17.94 22.63
C ILE A 945 -33.03 18.97 21.67
N ARG A 946 -33.66 20.14 21.62
CA ARG A 946 -33.22 21.27 20.79
C ARG A 946 -32.49 22.27 21.66
N LEU A 947 -31.28 22.62 21.25
CA LEU A 947 -30.44 23.65 21.85
C LEU A 947 -30.49 24.89 20.97
N SER A 948 -31.03 25.99 21.48
CA SER A 948 -31.14 27.24 20.74
C SER A 948 -30.14 28.28 21.22
N PHE A 949 -29.48 28.94 20.26
CA PHE A 949 -28.47 29.97 20.50
C PHE A 949 -28.98 31.38 20.15
N GLU A 950 -30.24 31.52 19.72
CA GLU A 950 -30.86 32.82 19.50
C GLU A 950 -31.02 33.61 20.82
N GLU A 951 -30.92 34.94 20.75
CA GLU A 951 -31.33 35.79 21.88
C GLU A 951 -32.83 35.60 22.13
N PRO A 952 -33.28 35.47 23.38
CA PRO A 952 -34.70 35.26 23.67
C PRO A 952 -35.54 36.36 23.01
N PRO A 953 -36.63 36.04 22.31
CA PRO A 953 -37.58 37.07 21.94
C PRO A 953 -38.02 37.81 23.21
N LEU A 954 -37.96 39.14 23.19
CA LEU A 954 -38.56 39.99 24.21
C LEU A 954 -40.01 39.51 24.42
N THR A 955 -40.21 38.79 25.52
CA THR A 955 -41.45 38.13 25.92
C THR A 955 -42.72 38.78 25.35
N ALA A 956 -43.39 38.10 24.43
CA ALA A 956 -44.85 38.22 24.36
C ALA A 956 -45.40 37.39 25.52
N LYS A 957 -45.96 38.05 26.54
CA LYS A 957 -46.76 37.40 27.58
C LYS A 957 -47.80 36.50 26.88
N LYS A 958 -47.78 35.20 27.17
CA LYS A 958 -48.94 34.34 26.85
C LYS A 958 -50.18 34.90 27.58
N PRO A 959 -51.36 34.94 26.94
CA PRO A 959 -52.61 35.29 27.59
C PRO A 959 -52.97 34.31 28.71
#